data_AF-A0A9P9U569-F1
#
_entry.id   AF-A0A9P9U569-F1
#
_cell.length_a   1.000
_cell.length_b   1.000
_cell.length_c   1.000
_cell.angle_alpha   90.00
_cell.angle_beta   90.00
_cell.angle_gamma   90.00
#
_symmetry.space_group_name_H-M   'P 1'
#
loop_
_entity.id
_entity.type
_entity.pdbx_description
1 polymer ?
#
loop_
_entity_poly.entity_id
_entity_poly.type
_entity_poly.pdbx_seq_one_letter_code
_entity_poly.pdbx_strand_id
1 'polypeptide(L)'
;MDQNNHHNNHIPPPDAVPGSASSHSPLSNSDISFLSTYLKSHNHQQLAKNIHETCSQFGAAHRWGSGENDTGMNRLALTDADKAARDWFVEEAKGLGCEVTVDEMGNIWAVRKGLSDCKPIEDGGKRKRLPPVMMGSHLDTQPRGGRYDGVLGVMAGLEALRVLKEKNVSTWRPVGVVNWTNEEGARFPISMVSSGVWAGEIPLEKAHTLKEVAGEGKTMREELERTGYLGDKKCGYEEMPMAAHFELHIEQGPILEEKGKKVGVVKGSQAYKWFTVEVVGKEAHTGTTPYPQRADAFMAANSMIHYARSRGEQEDILVSVGVFQVFPGSVNTIPGRVKFSLDIRSSSTDKLAQFAEHFRRKFGSIAQNLGANSQPCAVTWQEDTDSPAQMFDDGCCKAVRESALSVLAADAGGDMVKAMELVKYNMVSGAGHDSVHTAKRCPTSMIFVPSKGGLSHHPEEFTSEEDCVRGAQVLLESVLRFDREIWREDYNREKAKSDLSLQAFLASPVSTSAVHQTITMIWLTRALLFGLSAQLTLAKTPSKDEAPVAGSKDNLAYEPISQSTIYTSNATPPDSGNVPPTTGWWSSQICAQKTYCIYTNLALGRGHGIVLLTKFAEFQKIERLDQHLDKAEDRIEATTENGGPPFEESYILDKGPGLTATTQLRRGKPLMQAAPVLMVHKDFFADVWRRKEREKMLEVAVGFLPEKTRGEVERQRSLGLGPGGKKGEEGKDGKDASGKDRKAGNEAKETGTGTKRSIEQILLASPFEIDLGSNSYQPVGQGQGQGQANSQADHSKHYVNYPSMALFTHSCRPNVAFHIDGNMALRTTVARKVSPGEELTIAYIDPIKPRKERQEWLSKSDARLSQLENLRSELRNGHESHSKVTPEMIENFLNLLVEEGLESKLAEAYELAATNYNYLGKDRMAKRYADKAVQAARIEYGRDANDVVAMRIMAGDVRGHWSFGFRSKGKGRG
;
A
#
# COMPACT_ATOMS: atom_id res chain seq x y z
N MET A 1 -13.17 -39.95 -47.06
CA MET A 1 -12.96 -41.18 -47.86
C MET A 1 -11.46 -41.34 -48.04
N ASP A 2 -10.95 -42.50 -47.60
CA ASP A 2 -9.60 -43.08 -47.77
C ASP A 2 -8.36 -42.32 -47.25
N GLN A 3 -7.36 -42.91 -46.59
CA GLN A 3 -7.06 -44.30 -46.19
C GLN A 3 -5.87 -44.31 -45.19
N ASN A 4 -5.86 -45.32 -44.30
CA ASN A 4 -4.73 -46.05 -43.70
C ASN A 4 -3.57 -45.32 -42.99
N ASN A 5 -3.33 -45.65 -41.70
CA ASN A 5 -2.26 -46.61 -41.37
C ASN A 5 -2.29 -47.16 -39.93
N HIS A 6 -1.75 -48.37 -39.81
CA HIS A 6 -1.82 -49.32 -38.71
C HIS A 6 -1.14 -48.93 -37.38
N HIS A 7 -1.72 -49.49 -36.30
CA HIS A 7 -1.18 -49.60 -34.95
C HIS A 7 0.21 -50.27 -34.89
N ASN A 8 1.09 -49.68 -34.07
CA ASN A 8 2.16 -50.41 -33.40
C ASN A 8 2.18 -50.04 -31.91
N ASN A 9 2.02 -51.07 -31.09
CA ASN A 9 2.08 -51.04 -29.63
C ASN A 9 3.51 -50.77 -29.16
N HIS A 10 3.69 -49.78 -28.28
CA HIS A 10 4.80 -49.77 -27.33
C HIS A 10 4.26 -49.50 -25.92
N ILE A 11 4.23 -50.57 -25.12
CA ILE A 11 4.08 -50.56 -23.67
C ILE A 11 5.45 -50.10 -23.10
N PRO A 12 5.52 -49.08 -22.23
CA PRO A 12 6.76 -48.77 -21.52
C PRO A 12 6.97 -49.77 -20.36
N PRO A 13 8.23 -50.11 -20.02
CA PRO A 13 8.53 -51.17 -19.06
C PRO A 13 8.16 -50.77 -17.61
N PRO A 14 7.74 -51.73 -16.77
CA PRO A 14 7.70 -51.55 -15.32
C PRO A 14 9.13 -51.69 -14.76
N ASP A 15 9.37 -51.10 -13.59
CA ASP A 15 10.61 -51.16 -12.81
C ASP A 15 11.73 -50.18 -13.20
N ALA A 16 11.58 -48.94 -12.75
CA ALA A 16 12.71 -48.15 -12.26
C ALA A 16 12.54 -47.96 -10.74
N VAL A 17 13.39 -48.64 -9.98
CA VAL A 17 13.58 -48.48 -8.54
C VAL A 17 13.79 -47.00 -8.19
N PRO A 18 13.06 -46.41 -7.21
CA PRO A 18 13.25 -45.02 -6.82
C PRO A 18 14.52 -44.88 -5.98
N GLY A 19 15.65 -44.70 -6.66
CA GLY A 19 16.92 -44.27 -6.09
C GLY A 19 17.17 -42.79 -6.40
N SER A 20 17.53 -42.02 -5.36
CA SER A 20 17.83 -40.58 -5.31
C SER A 20 16.64 -39.62 -5.24
N ALA A 21 16.62 -38.86 -4.14
CA ALA A 21 15.73 -37.75 -3.89
C ALA A 21 16.27 -36.49 -4.59
N SER A 22 15.67 -36.06 -5.71
CA SER A 22 15.67 -34.67 -6.23
C SER A 22 15.08 -34.59 -7.64
N SER A 23 13.96 -33.86 -7.87
CA SER A 23 13.70 -33.03 -9.09
C SER A 23 12.23 -32.65 -9.37
N HIS A 24 11.41 -32.28 -8.38
CA HIS A 24 10.23 -31.46 -8.67
C HIS A 24 10.41 -30.09 -8.03
N SER A 25 10.92 -29.15 -8.83
CA SER A 25 11.02 -27.74 -8.45
C SER A 25 9.65 -27.07 -8.58
N PRO A 26 9.29 -26.16 -7.66
CA PRO A 26 8.06 -25.38 -7.82
C PRO A 26 8.15 -24.47 -9.05
N LEU A 27 7.00 -24.04 -9.57
CA LEU A 27 6.92 -23.18 -10.76
C LEU A 27 7.70 -21.87 -10.55
N SER A 28 8.52 -21.51 -11.53
CA SER A 28 9.23 -20.23 -11.53
C SER A 28 8.27 -19.06 -11.84
N ASN A 29 8.71 -17.82 -11.58
CA ASN A 29 7.92 -16.64 -11.98
C ASN A 29 7.71 -16.57 -13.49
N SER A 30 8.68 -17.03 -14.29
CA SER A 30 8.54 -17.10 -15.75
C SER A 30 7.51 -18.15 -16.17
N ASP A 31 7.44 -19.31 -15.50
CA ASP A 31 6.42 -20.32 -15.81
C ASP A 31 5.02 -19.80 -15.50
N ILE A 32 4.85 -19.15 -14.34
CA ILE A 32 3.58 -18.56 -13.92
C ILE A 32 3.12 -17.47 -14.92
N SER A 33 4.02 -16.56 -15.28
CA SER A 33 3.72 -15.48 -16.25
C SER A 33 3.46 -16.02 -17.67
N PHE A 34 4.12 -17.12 -18.06
CA PHE A 34 3.83 -17.80 -19.32
C PHE A 34 2.41 -18.35 -19.34
N LEU A 35 1.95 -19.00 -18.26
CA LEU A 35 0.60 -19.55 -18.18
C LEU A 35 -0.48 -18.47 -18.23
N SER A 36 -0.30 -17.38 -17.50
CA SER A 36 -1.23 -16.24 -17.54
C SER A 36 -1.23 -15.58 -18.93
N THR A 37 -0.09 -15.44 -19.58
CA THR A 37 0.00 -14.92 -20.96
C THR A 37 -0.65 -15.87 -21.96
N TYR A 38 -0.53 -17.19 -21.75
CA TYR A 38 -1.21 -18.19 -22.57
C TYR A 38 -2.73 -18.08 -22.44
N LEU A 39 -3.27 -17.93 -21.22
CA LEU A 39 -4.69 -17.68 -20.98
C LEU A 39 -5.18 -16.49 -21.81
N LYS A 40 -4.48 -15.36 -21.74
CA LYS A 40 -4.82 -14.16 -22.51
C LYS A 40 -4.76 -14.36 -24.03
N SER A 41 -3.76 -15.08 -24.52
CA SER A 41 -3.53 -15.19 -25.98
C SER A 41 -4.36 -16.29 -26.64
N HIS A 42 -4.68 -17.39 -25.95
CA HIS A 42 -5.31 -18.57 -26.54
C HIS A 42 -6.71 -18.85 -25.99
N ASN A 43 -6.99 -18.44 -24.74
CA ASN A 43 -8.21 -18.86 -24.04
C ASN A 43 -9.16 -17.69 -23.72
N HIS A 44 -8.78 -16.44 -24.00
CA HIS A 44 -9.64 -15.26 -23.76
C HIS A 44 -11.03 -15.40 -24.40
N GLN A 45 -11.08 -15.87 -25.66
CA GLN A 45 -12.34 -16.10 -26.37
C GLN A 45 -13.19 -17.18 -25.71
N GLN A 46 -12.56 -18.22 -25.16
CA GLN A 46 -13.27 -19.30 -24.48
C GLN A 46 -13.88 -18.82 -23.15
N LEU A 47 -13.15 -18.00 -22.39
CA LEU A 47 -13.67 -17.36 -21.18
C LEU A 47 -14.88 -16.46 -21.50
N ALA A 48 -14.72 -15.57 -22.47
CA ALA A 48 -15.79 -14.67 -22.91
C ALA A 48 -17.02 -15.47 -23.40
N LYS A 49 -16.79 -16.48 -24.23
CA LYS A 49 -17.82 -17.39 -24.73
C LYS A 49 -18.56 -18.06 -23.57
N ASN A 50 -17.86 -18.62 -22.59
CA ASN A 50 -18.50 -19.31 -21.47
C ASN A 50 -19.37 -18.35 -20.64
N ILE A 51 -18.90 -17.13 -20.36
CA ILE A 51 -19.68 -16.11 -19.64
C ILE A 51 -20.96 -15.75 -20.43
N HIS A 52 -20.82 -15.48 -21.73
CA HIS A 52 -21.96 -15.06 -22.56
C HIS A 52 -22.94 -16.19 -22.86
N GLU A 53 -22.47 -17.38 -23.24
CA GLU A 53 -23.32 -18.51 -23.59
C GLU A 53 -24.08 -19.05 -22.39
N THR A 54 -23.43 -19.20 -21.23
CA THR A 54 -24.12 -19.69 -20.03
C THR A 54 -25.17 -18.71 -19.54
N CYS A 55 -24.95 -17.41 -19.71
CA CYS A 55 -25.99 -16.41 -19.48
C CYS A 55 -27.14 -16.55 -20.49
N SER A 56 -26.82 -16.59 -21.79
CA SER A 56 -27.83 -16.66 -22.86
C SER A 56 -28.66 -17.94 -22.82
N GLN A 57 -28.07 -19.07 -22.43
CA GLN A 57 -28.74 -20.37 -22.36
C GLN A 57 -29.44 -20.60 -21.02
N PHE A 58 -28.84 -20.15 -19.91
CA PHE A 58 -29.29 -20.51 -18.57
C PHE A 58 -29.59 -19.26 -17.75
N GLY A 59 -30.76 -18.66 -17.97
CA GLY A 59 -31.27 -17.57 -17.14
C GLY A 59 -31.29 -16.19 -17.77
N ALA A 60 -31.11 -16.06 -19.10
CA ALA A 60 -31.27 -14.80 -19.80
C ALA A 60 -32.65 -14.16 -19.54
N ALA A 61 -32.65 -12.90 -19.08
CA ALA A 61 -33.85 -12.14 -18.80
C ALA A 61 -33.62 -10.64 -18.95
N HIS A 62 -34.71 -9.86 -18.99
CA HIS A 62 -34.64 -8.39 -19.00
C HIS A 62 -33.83 -7.81 -20.18
N ARG A 63 -34.14 -8.28 -21.40
CA ARG A 63 -33.57 -7.73 -22.63
C ARG A 63 -33.83 -6.23 -22.70
N TRP A 64 -32.76 -5.46 -22.89
CA TRP A 64 -32.78 -4.00 -22.94
C TRP A 64 -32.36 -3.42 -24.30
N GLY A 65 -31.77 -4.25 -25.16
CA GLY A 65 -31.33 -3.86 -26.50
C GLY A 65 -31.45 -4.97 -27.55
N SER A 66 -31.07 -4.63 -28.78
CA SER A 66 -31.13 -5.51 -29.95
C SER A 66 -29.84 -6.30 -30.20
N GLY A 67 -28.75 -5.96 -29.52
CA GLY A 67 -27.51 -6.73 -29.54
C GLY A 67 -27.72 -8.14 -28.98
N GLU A 68 -26.87 -9.07 -29.42
CA GLU A 68 -26.90 -10.46 -28.98
C GLU A 68 -26.79 -10.57 -27.45
N ASN A 69 -25.92 -9.74 -26.86
CA ASN A 69 -25.65 -9.70 -25.42
C ASN A 69 -26.45 -8.64 -24.64
N ASP A 70 -27.39 -7.93 -25.26
CA ASP A 70 -28.17 -6.85 -24.61
C ASP A 70 -29.32 -7.38 -23.75
N THR A 71 -29.00 -8.28 -22.82
CA THR A 71 -29.94 -8.86 -21.85
C THR A 71 -29.21 -9.15 -20.55
N GLY A 72 -29.93 -9.02 -19.43
CA GLY A 72 -29.47 -9.38 -18.10
C GLY A 72 -29.78 -10.83 -17.74
N MET A 73 -29.84 -11.09 -16.43
CA MET A 73 -30.02 -12.41 -15.85
C MET A 73 -31.17 -12.47 -14.84
N ASN A 74 -31.78 -13.65 -14.78
CA ASN A 74 -32.70 -14.09 -13.73
C ASN A 74 -32.48 -15.59 -13.50
N ARG A 75 -31.30 -15.93 -12.94
CA ARG A 75 -30.94 -17.30 -12.55
C ARG A 75 -30.92 -17.38 -11.02
N LEU A 76 -32.10 -17.34 -10.41
CA LEU A 76 -32.24 -17.48 -8.96
C LEU A 76 -31.76 -18.87 -8.50
N ALA A 77 -31.22 -18.93 -7.28
CA ALA A 77 -30.72 -20.17 -6.69
C ALA A 77 -31.74 -21.33 -6.75
N LEU A 78 -31.25 -22.51 -7.14
CA LEU A 78 -31.98 -23.78 -7.20
C LEU A 78 -33.22 -23.77 -8.11
N THR A 79 -33.33 -22.80 -9.02
CA THR A 79 -34.29 -22.86 -10.13
C THR A 79 -33.78 -23.82 -11.21
N ASP A 80 -34.61 -24.14 -12.19
CA ASP A 80 -34.18 -24.99 -13.31
C ASP A 80 -33.06 -24.35 -14.15
N ALA A 81 -33.03 -23.01 -14.23
CA ALA A 81 -31.94 -22.28 -14.86
C ALA A 81 -30.62 -22.40 -14.08
N ASP A 82 -30.67 -22.33 -12.75
CA ASP A 82 -29.49 -22.56 -11.90
C ASP A 82 -29.02 -24.02 -12.02
N LYS A 83 -29.95 -24.97 -11.95
CA LYS A 83 -29.66 -26.40 -12.16
C LYS A 83 -28.96 -26.64 -13.50
N ALA A 84 -29.45 -26.07 -14.60
CA ALA A 84 -28.84 -26.24 -15.92
C ALA A 84 -27.41 -25.67 -15.99
N ALA A 85 -27.17 -24.51 -15.39
CA ALA A 85 -25.83 -23.93 -15.30
C ALA A 85 -24.88 -24.77 -14.44
N ARG A 86 -25.38 -25.32 -13.33
CA ARG A 86 -24.64 -26.25 -12.46
C ARG A 86 -24.29 -27.54 -13.17
N ASP A 87 -25.24 -28.14 -13.91
CA ASP A 87 -25.03 -29.37 -14.67
C ASP A 87 -23.93 -29.17 -15.73
N TRP A 88 -24.00 -28.05 -16.45
CA TRP A 88 -22.96 -27.65 -17.40
C TRP A 88 -21.60 -27.48 -16.72
N PHE A 89 -21.53 -26.80 -15.58
CA PHE A 89 -20.29 -26.61 -14.84
C PHE A 89 -19.68 -27.95 -14.38
N VAL A 90 -20.51 -28.86 -13.88
CA VAL A 90 -20.10 -30.21 -13.46
C VAL A 90 -19.53 -30.99 -14.65
N GLU A 91 -20.17 -30.92 -15.81
CA GLU A 91 -19.71 -31.59 -17.04
C GLU A 91 -18.36 -31.03 -17.50
N GLU A 92 -18.22 -29.72 -17.61
CA GLU A 92 -16.98 -29.06 -18.00
C GLU A 92 -15.83 -29.39 -17.02
N ALA A 93 -16.09 -29.32 -15.72
CA ALA A 93 -15.11 -29.64 -14.68
C ALA A 93 -14.63 -31.10 -14.76
N LYS A 94 -15.55 -32.06 -14.94
CA LYS A 94 -15.20 -33.48 -15.16
C LYS A 94 -14.42 -33.66 -16.46
N GLY A 95 -14.79 -32.94 -17.52
CA GLY A 95 -14.06 -32.90 -18.78
C GLY A 95 -12.60 -32.45 -18.59
N LEU A 96 -12.31 -31.60 -17.60
CA LEU A 96 -10.95 -31.18 -17.24
C LEU A 96 -10.19 -32.18 -16.34
N GLY A 97 -10.81 -33.31 -15.98
CA GLY A 97 -10.22 -34.32 -15.10
C GLY A 97 -10.33 -33.97 -13.61
N CYS A 98 -11.27 -33.09 -13.24
CA CYS A 98 -11.54 -32.77 -11.84
C CYS A 98 -12.38 -33.86 -11.19
N GLU A 99 -12.10 -34.13 -9.92
CA GLU A 99 -13.01 -34.83 -9.02
C GLU A 99 -14.09 -33.83 -8.58
N VAL A 100 -15.36 -34.13 -8.89
CA VAL A 100 -16.48 -33.26 -8.56
C VAL A 100 -17.29 -33.85 -7.42
N THR A 101 -17.44 -33.06 -6.35
CA THR A 101 -18.20 -33.40 -5.15
C THR A 101 -19.30 -32.36 -4.92
N VAL A 102 -20.46 -32.79 -4.43
CA VAL A 102 -21.56 -31.92 -4.02
C VAL A 102 -21.86 -32.18 -2.55
N ASP A 103 -22.02 -31.13 -1.74
CA ASP A 103 -22.32 -31.24 -0.31
C ASP A 103 -23.82 -31.05 0.02
N GLU A 104 -24.18 -31.17 1.29
CA GLU A 104 -25.55 -31.03 1.81
C GLU A 104 -26.21 -29.66 1.54
N MET A 105 -25.45 -28.65 1.10
CA MET A 105 -25.96 -27.35 0.69
C MET A 105 -25.87 -27.13 -0.82
N GLY A 106 -25.50 -28.16 -1.58
CA GLY A 106 -25.37 -28.11 -3.02
C GLY A 106 -24.16 -27.34 -3.52
N ASN A 107 -23.17 -27.05 -2.66
CA ASN A 107 -21.92 -26.45 -3.14
C ASN A 107 -21.22 -27.47 -4.03
N ILE A 108 -20.69 -27.00 -5.15
CA ILE A 108 -20.02 -27.87 -6.12
C ILE A 108 -18.52 -27.65 -6.01
N TRP A 109 -17.80 -28.71 -5.69
CA TRP A 109 -16.36 -28.73 -5.48
C TRP A 109 -15.69 -29.47 -6.63
N ALA A 110 -15.09 -28.75 -7.56
CA ALA A 110 -14.34 -29.31 -8.68
C ALA A 110 -12.84 -29.25 -8.40
N VAL A 111 -12.23 -30.38 -8.00
CA VAL A 111 -10.83 -30.41 -7.56
C VAL A 111 -9.96 -31.24 -8.50
N ARG A 112 -8.91 -30.62 -9.04
CA ARG A 112 -7.84 -31.27 -9.78
C ARG A 112 -6.74 -31.71 -8.81
N LYS A 113 -6.25 -32.94 -8.96
CA LYS A 113 -5.19 -33.51 -8.10
C LYS A 113 -3.87 -32.74 -8.21
N GLY A 114 -3.18 -32.63 -7.08
CA GLY A 114 -1.83 -32.06 -6.97
C GLY A 114 -0.77 -33.12 -6.76
N LEU A 115 0.51 -32.75 -6.85
CA LEU A 115 1.65 -33.66 -6.62
C LEU A 115 1.67 -34.23 -5.19
N SER A 116 1.18 -33.46 -4.21
CA SER A 116 1.05 -33.92 -2.82
C SER A 116 0.06 -35.07 -2.65
N ASP A 117 -0.89 -35.28 -3.57
CA ASP A 117 -1.78 -36.45 -3.55
C ASP A 117 -1.00 -37.75 -3.80
N CYS A 118 0.12 -37.69 -4.51
CA CYS A 118 1.00 -38.82 -4.79
C CYS A 118 1.96 -39.13 -3.62
N LYS A 119 2.12 -38.19 -2.67
CA LYS A 119 2.96 -38.33 -1.47
C LYS A 119 2.24 -37.74 -0.24
N PRO A 120 1.25 -38.45 0.33
CA PRO A 120 0.55 -37.96 1.51
C PRO A 120 1.52 -37.83 2.68
N ILE A 121 1.44 -36.72 3.42
CA ILE A 121 2.23 -36.54 4.64
C ILE A 121 1.73 -37.54 5.69
N GLU A 122 2.65 -38.26 6.32
CA GLU A 122 2.34 -39.07 7.51
C GLU A 122 2.16 -38.15 8.72
N ASP A 123 0.93 -38.12 9.25
CA ASP A 123 0.61 -37.49 10.52
C ASP A 123 -0.02 -38.55 11.44
N GLY A 124 0.70 -38.93 12.50
CA GLY A 124 0.25 -39.96 13.44
C GLY A 124 -0.06 -41.33 12.80
N GLY A 125 0.61 -41.68 11.69
CA GLY A 125 0.39 -42.94 10.97
C GLY A 125 -0.82 -42.97 10.03
N LYS A 126 -1.50 -41.82 9.80
CA LYS A 126 -2.58 -41.70 8.82
C LYS A 126 -2.11 -40.90 7.60
N ARG A 127 -2.35 -41.44 6.40
CA ARG A 127 -2.19 -40.69 5.14
C ARG A 127 -3.30 -39.65 5.05
N LYS A 128 -2.97 -38.37 5.23
CA LYS A 128 -3.94 -37.27 5.08
C LYS A 128 -3.76 -36.60 3.73
N ARG A 129 -4.86 -36.49 2.97
CA ARG A 129 -4.89 -35.68 1.75
C ARG A 129 -4.71 -34.20 2.12
N LEU A 130 -3.83 -33.50 1.40
CA LEU A 130 -3.59 -32.08 1.66
C LEU A 130 -4.75 -31.23 1.09
N PRO A 131 -5.24 -30.22 1.83
CA PRO A 131 -6.31 -29.36 1.34
C PRO A 131 -5.98 -28.64 0.03
N PRO A 132 -6.96 -28.45 -0.88
CA PRO A 132 -6.77 -27.73 -2.13
C PRO A 132 -6.62 -26.21 -1.94
N VAL A 133 -5.90 -25.55 -2.85
CA VAL A 133 -6.06 -24.10 -3.06
C VAL A 133 -7.27 -23.90 -3.98
N MET A 134 -8.31 -23.25 -3.46
CA MET A 134 -9.59 -23.10 -4.14
C MET A 134 -9.71 -21.71 -4.78
N MET A 135 -10.24 -21.71 -5.99
CA MET A 135 -10.86 -20.54 -6.62
C MET A 135 -12.37 -20.69 -6.47
N GLY A 136 -13.14 -19.62 -6.55
CA GLY A 136 -14.58 -19.78 -6.56
C GLY A 136 -15.35 -18.49 -6.41
N SER A 137 -16.66 -18.64 -6.57
CA SER A 137 -17.70 -17.65 -6.30
C SER A 137 -19.06 -18.36 -6.44
N HIS A 138 -20.09 -17.71 -6.99
CA HIS A 138 -21.44 -18.26 -7.18
C HIS A 138 -21.92 -18.19 -8.64
N LEU A 139 -22.91 -19.02 -8.97
CA LEU A 139 -23.61 -18.99 -10.26
C LEU A 139 -25.03 -18.43 -10.17
N ASP A 140 -25.65 -18.41 -8.99
CA ASP A 140 -26.96 -17.78 -8.83
C ASP A 140 -26.87 -16.25 -8.92
N THR A 141 -27.98 -15.60 -9.31
CA THR A 141 -28.04 -14.15 -9.53
C THR A 141 -29.22 -13.53 -8.80
N GLN A 142 -29.22 -12.20 -8.65
CA GLN A 142 -30.43 -11.42 -8.36
C GLN A 142 -31.56 -11.64 -9.41
N PRO A 143 -32.83 -11.32 -9.08
CA PRO A 143 -33.96 -11.45 -10.01
C PRO A 143 -33.85 -10.56 -11.24
N ARG A 144 -33.09 -9.46 -11.13
CA ARG A 144 -32.73 -8.54 -12.22
C ARG A 144 -31.20 -8.39 -12.30
N GLY A 145 -30.48 -9.50 -12.20
CA GLY A 145 -29.03 -9.54 -12.12
C GLY A 145 -28.31 -9.22 -13.43
N GLY A 146 -27.01 -9.00 -13.29
CA GLY A 146 -26.06 -8.86 -14.39
C GLY A 146 -25.50 -10.20 -14.87
N ARG A 147 -24.55 -10.15 -15.80
CA ARG A 147 -23.90 -11.35 -16.36
C ARG A 147 -22.62 -11.77 -15.64
N TYR A 148 -22.04 -10.88 -14.83
CA TYR A 148 -20.66 -10.99 -14.37
C TYR A 148 -20.58 -11.24 -12.87
N ASP A 149 -21.52 -10.70 -12.11
CA ASP A 149 -21.70 -10.94 -10.67
C ASP A 149 -21.68 -12.43 -10.33
N GLY A 150 -20.73 -12.85 -9.49
CA GLY A 150 -20.39 -14.26 -9.19
C GLY A 150 -19.81 -15.07 -10.36
N VAL A 151 -20.51 -15.09 -11.49
CA VAL A 151 -20.24 -15.92 -12.66
C VAL A 151 -18.82 -15.74 -13.16
N LEU A 152 -18.29 -14.51 -13.16
CA LEU A 152 -16.91 -14.24 -13.56
C LEU A 152 -15.89 -15.06 -12.76
N GLY A 153 -16.07 -15.17 -11.44
CA GLY A 153 -15.17 -15.90 -10.55
C GLY A 153 -15.16 -17.40 -10.83
N VAL A 154 -16.34 -17.99 -10.99
CA VAL A 154 -16.49 -19.43 -11.32
C VAL A 154 -15.92 -19.75 -12.70
N MET A 155 -16.23 -18.93 -13.72
CA MET A 155 -15.74 -19.13 -15.08
C MET A 155 -14.23 -18.93 -15.20
N ALA A 156 -13.67 -17.92 -14.52
CA ALA A 156 -12.24 -17.69 -14.49
C ALA A 156 -11.47 -18.83 -13.80
N GLY A 157 -12.03 -19.38 -12.72
CA GLY A 157 -11.47 -20.56 -12.07
C GLY A 157 -11.47 -21.79 -12.99
N LEU A 158 -12.56 -22.04 -13.70
CA LEU A 158 -12.66 -23.14 -14.66
C LEU A 158 -11.64 -22.97 -15.79
N GLU A 159 -11.45 -21.75 -16.29
CA GLU A 159 -10.48 -21.44 -17.32
C GLU A 159 -9.03 -21.60 -16.82
N ALA A 160 -8.75 -21.21 -15.57
CA ALA A 160 -7.45 -21.47 -14.95
C ALA A 160 -7.14 -22.99 -14.92
N LEU A 161 -8.11 -23.83 -14.55
CA LEU A 161 -7.94 -25.29 -14.60
C LEU A 161 -7.73 -25.82 -16.02
N ARG A 162 -8.40 -25.23 -17.02
CA ARG A 162 -8.24 -25.58 -18.44
C ARG A 162 -6.82 -25.30 -18.92
N VAL A 163 -6.28 -24.12 -18.62
CA VAL A 163 -4.89 -23.75 -18.95
C VAL A 163 -3.89 -24.72 -18.31
N LEU A 164 -4.08 -25.08 -17.04
CA LEU A 164 -3.20 -26.04 -16.36
C LEU A 164 -3.24 -27.43 -17.00
N LYS A 165 -4.42 -27.88 -17.47
CA LYS A 165 -4.57 -29.13 -18.20
C LYS A 165 -3.89 -29.07 -19.57
N GLU A 166 -4.16 -28.04 -20.36
CA GLU A 166 -3.62 -27.87 -21.72
C GLU A 166 -2.09 -27.77 -21.74
N LYS A 167 -1.51 -27.15 -20.70
CA LYS A 167 -0.05 -27.06 -20.53
C LYS A 167 0.57 -28.19 -19.72
N ASN A 168 -0.23 -29.18 -19.33
CA ASN A 168 0.20 -30.34 -18.54
C ASN A 168 0.99 -29.94 -17.27
N VAL A 169 0.55 -28.86 -16.61
CA VAL A 169 1.22 -28.31 -15.42
C VAL A 169 0.67 -28.97 -14.17
N SER A 170 1.55 -29.53 -13.34
CA SER A 170 1.17 -30.07 -12.03
C SER A 170 1.44 -29.05 -10.93
N THR A 171 0.48 -28.86 -10.03
CA THR A 171 0.60 -28.02 -8.82
C THR A 171 1.03 -28.88 -7.64
N TRP A 172 1.57 -28.27 -6.59
CA TRP A 172 1.93 -29.00 -5.37
C TRP A 172 0.68 -29.46 -4.61
N ARG A 173 -0.13 -28.52 -4.14
CA ARG A 173 -1.45 -28.78 -3.58
C ARG A 173 -2.44 -29.10 -4.70
N PRO A 174 -3.51 -29.84 -4.41
CA PRO A 174 -4.65 -29.89 -5.30
C PRO A 174 -5.16 -28.46 -5.54
N VAL A 175 -5.72 -28.20 -6.72
CA VAL A 175 -6.31 -26.90 -7.05
C VAL A 175 -7.70 -27.12 -7.58
N GLY A 176 -8.64 -26.23 -7.25
CA GLY A 176 -10.03 -26.46 -7.61
C GLY A 176 -10.86 -25.20 -7.72
N VAL A 177 -12.11 -25.39 -8.13
CA VAL A 177 -13.14 -24.36 -8.21
C VAL A 177 -14.31 -24.76 -7.33
N VAL A 178 -14.78 -23.83 -6.49
CA VAL A 178 -16.04 -23.97 -5.75
C VAL A 178 -17.10 -23.06 -6.37
N ASN A 179 -18.30 -23.60 -6.56
CA ASN A 179 -19.51 -22.83 -6.82
C ASN A 179 -20.39 -22.91 -5.57
N TRP A 180 -20.51 -21.78 -4.86
CA TRP A 180 -21.33 -21.66 -3.66
C TRP A 180 -22.82 -21.51 -4.02
N THR A 181 -23.70 -22.04 -3.18
CA THR A 181 -25.15 -21.97 -3.38
C THR A 181 -25.78 -20.78 -2.68
N ASN A 182 -26.60 -20.01 -3.40
CA ASN A 182 -27.43 -18.93 -2.85
C ASN A 182 -26.59 -17.87 -2.14
N GLU A 183 -25.56 -17.38 -2.84
CA GLU A 183 -24.77 -16.25 -2.35
C GLU A 183 -25.63 -14.99 -2.27
N GLU A 184 -26.45 -14.75 -3.30
CA GLU A 184 -27.19 -13.50 -3.44
C GLU A 184 -28.26 -13.30 -2.37
N GLY A 185 -28.73 -14.39 -1.77
CA GLY A 185 -29.84 -14.38 -0.81
C GLY A 185 -31.18 -13.92 -1.42
N ALA A 186 -31.27 -13.89 -2.76
CA ALA A 186 -32.40 -13.31 -3.48
C ALA A 186 -33.68 -14.14 -3.37
N ARG A 187 -33.56 -15.47 -3.58
CA ARG A 187 -34.69 -16.39 -3.47
C ARG A 187 -34.90 -16.85 -2.04
N PHE A 188 -33.83 -17.26 -1.36
CA PHE A 188 -33.85 -17.67 0.04
C PHE A 188 -33.15 -16.59 0.88
N PRO A 189 -33.83 -15.93 1.84
CA PRO A 189 -33.48 -14.59 2.34
C PRO A 189 -32.35 -14.58 3.38
N ILE A 190 -31.21 -15.19 3.05
CA ILE A 190 -29.92 -15.06 3.74
C ILE A 190 -28.84 -15.12 2.65
N SER A 191 -28.06 -14.05 2.50
CA SER A 191 -26.92 -14.04 1.58
C SER A 191 -25.76 -14.89 2.10
N MET A 192 -24.94 -15.40 1.18
CA MET A 192 -23.78 -16.27 1.43
C MET A 192 -24.15 -17.46 2.33
N VAL A 193 -25.40 -17.92 2.29
CA VAL A 193 -25.93 -18.86 3.28
C VAL A 193 -25.13 -20.17 3.29
N SER A 194 -24.74 -20.64 2.11
CA SER A 194 -24.07 -21.92 1.97
C SER A 194 -22.61 -21.88 2.40
N SER A 195 -21.87 -20.83 2.05
CA SER A 195 -20.51 -20.63 2.58
C SER A 195 -20.54 -20.34 4.08
N GLY A 196 -21.60 -19.71 4.59
CA GLY A 196 -21.85 -19.54 6.02
C GLY A 196 -22.12 -20.86 6.76
N VAL A 197 -22.85 -21.80 6.14
CA VAL A 197 -23.01 -23.17 6.68
C VAL A 197 -21.67 -23.91 6.65
N TRP A 198 -20.94 -23.85 5.53
CA TRP A 198 -19.62 -24.46 5.42
C TRP A 198 -18.65 -23.92 6.49
N ALA A 199 -18.69 -22.61 6.75
CA ALA A 199 -17.89 -21.97 7.78
C ALA A 199 -18.41 -22.20 9.21
N GLY A 200 -19.54 -22.88 9.41
CA GLY A 200 -20.14 -23.11 10.73
C GLY A 200 -20.75 -21.88 11.39
N GLU A 201 -20.97 -20.80 10.62
CA GLU A 201 -21.59 -19.56 11.10
C GLU A 201 -23.12 -19.61 11.02
N ILE A 202 -23.66 -20.45 10.13
CA ILE A 202 -25.09 -20.68 9.95
C ILE A 202 -25.38 -22.17 10.18
N PRO A 203 -26.32 -22.53 11.08
CA PRO A 203 -26.71 -23.93 11.25
C PRO A 203 -27.37 -24.49 9.98
N LEU A 204 -26.98 -25.71 9.56
CA LEU A 204 -27.54 -26.40 8.38
C LEU A 204 -29.08 -26.44 8.42
N GLU A 205 -29.66 -26.83 9.56
CA GLU A 205 -31.12 -26.89 9.76
C GLU A 205 -31.81 -25.53 9.50
N LYS A 206 -31.17 -24.43 9.91
CA LYS A 206 -31.69 -23.08 9.65
C LYS A 206 -31.68 -22.77 8.16
N ALA A 207 -30.59 -23.11 7.47
CA ALA A 207 -30.48 -22.89 6.02
C ALA A 207 -31.48 -23.76 5.23
N HIS A 208 -31.58 -25.04 5.57
CA HIS A 208 -32.50 -25.99 4.94
C HIS A 208 -33.97 -25.60 5.08
N THR A 209 -34.34 -24.95 6.19
CA THR A 209 -35.73 -24.50 6.46
C THR A 209 -36.05 -23.12 5.89
N LEU A 210 -35.09 -22.42 5.27
CA LEU A 210 -35.36 -21.14 4.61
C LEU A 210 -36.39 -21.33 3.51
N LYS A 211 -37.45 -20.53 3.57
CA LYS A 211 -38.50 -20.50 2.56
C LYS A 211 -38.17 -19.47 1.49
N GLU A 212 -38.58 -19.76 0.26
CA GLU A 212 -38.49 -18.79 -0.82
C GLU A 212 -39.32 -17.52 -0.54
N VAL A 213 -38.79 -16.36 -0.91
CA VAL A 213 -39.43 -15.05 -0.66
C VAL A 213 -40.67 -14.84 -1.54
N ALA A 214 -40.61 -15.32 -2.79
CA ALA A 214 -41.69 -15.25 -3.76
C ALA A 214 -41.96 -16.65 -4.31
N GLY A 215 -43.18 -17.17 -4.13
CA GLY A 215 -43.55 -18.51 -4.59
C GLY A 215 -44.55 -19.21 -3.67
N GLU A 216 -44.55 -20.55 -3.72
CA GLU A 216 -45.45 -21.42 -2.95
C GLU A 216 -44.94 -21.66 -1.52
N GLY A 217 -43.78 -21.09 -1.18
CA GLY A 217 -43.17 -21.20 0.14
C GLY A 217 -42.33 -22.46 0.33
N LYS A 218 -41.79 -23.00 -0.78
CA LYS A 218 -40.85 -24.13 -0.77
C LYS A 218 -39.58 -23.79 -0.01
N THR A 219 -39.02 -24.80 0.64
CA THR A 219 -37.79 -24.69 1.41
C THR A 219 -36.55 -24.92 0.55
N MET A 220 -35.41 -24.41 1.01
CA MET A 220 -34.12 -24.61 0.34
C MET A 220 -33.78 -26.10 0.22
N ARG A 221 -34.10 -26.90 1.25
CA ARG A 221 -33.89 -28.36 1.24
C ARG A 221 -34.73 -29.05 0.17
N GLU A 222 -36.02 -28.73 0.06
CA GLU A 222 -36.90 -29.31 -0.97
C GLU A 222 -36.41 -28.98 -2.37
N GLU A 223 -35.88 -27.77 -2.61
CA GLU A 223 -35.35 -27.39 -3.93
C GLU A 223 -33.97 -28.02 -4.21
N LEU A 224 -33.11 -28.23 -3.21
CA LEU A 224 -31.89 -29.04 -3.35
C LEU A 224 -32.24 -30.49 -3.73
N GLU A 225 -33.23 -31.09 -3.08
CA GLU A 225 -33.73 -32.43 -3.41
C GLU A 225 -34.31 -32.48 -4.83
N ARG A 226 -35.18 -31.52 -5.19
CA ARG A 226 -35.82 -31.44 -6.51
C ARG A 226 -34.82 -31.29 -7.65
N THR A 227 -33.79 -30.47 -7.45
CA THR A 227 -32.75 -30.23 -8.44
C THR A 227 -31.69 -31.34 -8.47
N GLY A 228 -31.69 -32.26 -7.51
CA GLY A 228 -30.67 -33.31 -7.40
C GLY A 228 -29.32 -32.82 -6.89
N TYR A 229 -29.28 -31.62 -6.29
CA TYR A 229 -28.07 -31.01 -5.71
C TYR A 229 -28.01 -31.13 -4.18
N LEU A 230 -28.92 -31.87 -3.54
CA LEU A 230 -28.70 -32.32 -2.16
C LEU A 230 -27.60 -33.39 -2.16
N GLY A 231 -26.37 -32.98 -1.92
CA GLY A 231 -25.21 -33.86 -1.87
C GLY A 231 -25.15 -34.74 -0.62
N ASP A 232 -24.29 -35.77 -0.67
CA ASP A 232 -24.08 -36.73 0.42
C ASP A 232 -22.91 -36.35 1.34
N LYS A 233 -22.08 -35.39 0.93
CA LYS A 233 -20.97 -34.89 1.74
C LYS A 233 -21.45 -33.84 2.72
N LYS A 234 -20.96 -33.95 3.95
CA LYS A 234 -21.26 -32.98 4.99
C LYS A 234 -20.78 -31.59 4.57
N CYS A 235 -21.67 -30.60 4.65
CA CYS A 235 -21.27 -29.22 4.44
C CYS A 235 -20.53 -28.70 5.68
N GLY A 236 -19.21 -28.50 5.58
CA GLY A 236 -18.40 -27.99 6.68
C GLY A 236 -16.91 -27.92 6.38
N TYR A 237 -16.22 -26.90 6.91
CA TYR A 237 -14.80 -26.65 6.67
C TYR A 237 -13.85 -27.76 7.16
N GLU A 238 -14.31 -28.63 8.06
CA GLU A 238 -13.53 -29.79 8.52
C GLU A 238 -13.61 -30.97 7.54
N GLU A 239 -14.78 -31.17 6.92
CA GLU A 239 -15.01 -32.23 5.93
C GLU A 239 -14.45 -31.83 4.56
N MET A 240 -14.64 -30.56 4.20
CA MET A 240 -14.20 -29.95 2.94
C MET A 240 -13.18 -28.82 3.21
N PRO A 241 -11.98 -29.12 3.74
CA PRO A 241 -11.00 -28.10 4.09
C PRO A 241 -10.37 -27.45 2.86
N MET A 242 -10.00 -26.18 2.98
CA MET A 242 -9.23 -25.44 1.96
C MET A 242 -7.86 -25.03 2.50
N ALA A 243 -6.83 -25.07 1.66
CA ALA A 243 -5.53 -24.47 1.97
C ALA A 243 -5.56 -22.95 1.83
N ALA A 244 -6.32 -22.45 0.84
CA ALA A 244 -6.68 -21.04 0.69
C ALA A 244 -7.88 -20.89 -0.26
N HIS A 245 -8.50 -19.71 -0.24
CA HIS A 245 -9.58 -19.31 -1.15
C HIS A 245 -9.21 -18.00 -1.89
N PHE A 246 -9.33 -18.00 -3.22
CA PHE A 246 -9.17 -16.80 -4.05
C PHE A 246 -10.44 -16.57 -4.88
N GLU A 247 -11.03 -15.40 -4.74
CA GLU A 247 -12.25 -15.05 -5.47
C GLU A 247 -12.00 -13.86 -6.39
N LEU A 248 -12.19 -14.07 -7.69
CA LEU A 248 -12.25 -12.99 -8.66
C LEU A 248 -13.69 -12.51 -8.76
N HIS A 249 -13.89 -11.21 -8.64
CA HIS A 249 -15.20 -10.60 -8.71
C HIS A 249 -15.15 -9.26 -9.45
N ILE A 250 -16.29 -8.82 -9.97
CA ILE A 250 -16.44 -7.42 -10.38
C ILE A 250 -16.52 -6.53 -9.13
N GLU A 251 -16.12 -5.26 -9.25
CA GLU A 251 -16.13 -4.34 -8.11
C GLU A 251 -17.55 -4.09 -7.56
N GLN A 252 -18.56 -4.09 -8.44
CA GLN A 252 -19.94 -3.65 -8.16
C GLN A 252 -20.03 -2.17 -7.72
N GLY A 253 -18.94 -1.42 -7.90
CA GLY A 253 -18.78 -0.03 -7.54
C GLY A 253 -17.93 0.72 -8.56
N PRO A 254 -17.87 2.06 -8.47
CA PRO A 254 -17.28 2.89 -9.51
C PRO A 254 -15.78 3.21 -9.29
N ILE A 255 -15.16 2.77 -8.20
CA ILE A 255 -13.85 3.26 -7.75
C ILE A 255 -12.76 2.93 -8.77
N LEU A 256 -12.71 1.71 -9.30
CA LEU A 256 -11.69 1.31 -10.26
C LEU A 256 -11.86 2.09 -11.56
N GLU A 257 -13.08 2.21 -12.08
CA GLU A 257 -13.36 2.95 -13.32
C GLU A 257 -13.02 4.45 -13.15
N GLU A 258 -13.56 5.10 -12.13
CA GLU A 258 -13.35 6.53 -11.87
C GLU A 258 -11.89 6.89 -11.63
N LYS A 259 -11.12 5.99 -11.01
CA LYS A 259 -9.69 6.19 -10.72
C LYS A 259 -8.78 5.66 -11.84
N GLY A 260 -9.33 5.17 -12.95
CA GLY A 260 -8.57 4.62 -14.07
C GLY A 260 -7.73 3.38 -13.70
N LYS A 261 -8.15 2.62 -12.69
CA LYS A 261 -7.51 1.41 -12.20
C LYS A 261 -8.08 0.18 -12.92
N LYS A 262 -7.30 -0.88 -12.98
CA LYS A 262 -7.60 -2.10 -13.74
C LYS A 262 -7.74 -3.34 -12.87
N VAL A 263 -7.08 -3.36 -11.72
CA VAL A 263 -7.18 -4.46 -10.76
C VAL A 263 -7.22 -3.89 -9.35
N GLY A 264 -8.16 -4.37 -8.54
CA GLY A 264 -8.26 -4.11 -7.12
C GLY A 264 -7.68 -5.26 -6.31
N VAL A 265 -6.75 -4.96 -5.39
CA VAL A 265 -6.29 -5.90 -4.36
C VAL A 265 -7.17 -5.70 -3.15
N VAL A 266 -8.10 -6.63 -2.92
CA VAL A 266 -9.07 -6.52 -1.84
C VAL A 266 -8.45 -7.04 -0.54
N LYS A 267 -8.45 -6.21 0.51
CA LYS A 267 -7.88 -6.50 1.83
C LYS A 267 -8.94 -6.93 2.85
N GLY A 268 -10.22 -6.80 2.51
CA GLY A 268 -11.32 -7.20 3.37
C GLY A 268 -12.67 -6.74 2.85
N SER A 269 -13.73 -7.02 3.61
CA SER A 269 -15.08 -6.53 3.40
C SER A 269 -15.51 -5.64 4.57
N GLN A 270 -16.30 -4.61 4.28
CA GLN A 270 -16.82 -3.70 5.29
C GLN A 270 -17.85 -4.39 6.20
N ALA A 271 -18.03 -3.86 7.41
CA ALA A 271 -19.10 -4.29 8.29
C ALA A 271 -20.45 -3.77 7.79
N TYR A 272 -21.50 -4.55 7.97
CA TYR A 272 -22.87 -4.07 7.79
C TYR A 272 -23.86 -4.71 8.77
N LYS A 273 -24.93 -3.99 9.08
CA LYS A 273 -26.05 -4.45 9.88
C LYS A 273 -27.35 -4.09 9.18
N TRP A 274 -28.24 -5.06 9.08
CA TRP A 274 -29.57 -4.88 8.53
C TRP A 274 -30.61 -4.96 9.63
N PHE A 275 -31.55 -4.02 9.60
CA PHE A 275 -32.66 -3.98 10.53
C PHE A 275 -33.98 -3.86 9.80
N THR A 276 -34.97 -4.53 10.35
CA THR A 276 -36.38 -4.23 10.10
C THR A 276 -36.87 -3.31 11.21
N VAL A 277 -37.24 -2.09 10.85
CA VAL A 277 -37.77 -1.07 11.78
C VAL A 277 -39.28 -0.95 11.56
N GLU A 278 -40.05 -1.09 12.63
CA GLU A 278 -41.50 -0.88 12.61
C GLU A 278 -41.86 0.29 13.53
N VAL A 279 -42.59 1.25 12.98
CA VAL A 279 -43.11 2.43 13.69
C VAL A 279 -44.62 2.28 13.77
N VAL A 280 -45.15 2.31 14.99
CA VAL A 280 -46.57 2.19 15.29
C VAL A 280 -47.07 3.50 15.89
N GLY A 281 -48.00 4.13 15.19
CA GLY A 281 -48.73 5.32 15.61
C GLY A 281 -50.21 5.01 15.77
N LYS A 282 -51.08 5.91 15.29
CA LYS A 282 -52.53 5.77 15.38
C LYS A 282 -53.22 6.22 14.10
N GLU A 283 -54.03 5.34 13.53
CA GLU A 283 -54.88 5.66 12.40
C GLU A 283 -55.96 6.68 12.79
N ALA A 284 -56.15 7.69 11.96
CA ALA A 284 -57.20 8.69 12.14
C ALA A 284 -57.52 9.39 10.82
N HIS A 285 -58.67 10.07 10.73
CA HIS A 285 -59.07 10.75 9.50
C HIS A 285 -58.25 12.03 9.27
N THR A 286 -57.70 12.20 8.06
CA THR A 286 -56.74 13.29 7.76
C THR A 286 -57.33 14.68 7.84
N GLY A 287 -58.63 14.84 7.56
CA GLY A 287 -59.31 16.14 7.54
C GLY A 287 -59.85 16.61 8.89
N THR A 288 -60.06 15.69 9.84
CA THR A 288 -60.74 16.00 11.11
C THR A 288 -59.82 15.89 12.32
N THR A 289 -58.64 15.27 12.17
CA THR A 289 -57.67 15.11 13.26
C THR A 289 -56.65 16.26 13.25
N PRO A 290 -56.65 17.16 14.26
CA PRO A 290 -55.73 18.29 14.31
C PRO A 290 -54.29 17.83 14.62
N TYR A 291 -53.29 18.56 14.14
CA TYR A 291 -51.86 18.19 14.26
C TYR A 291 -51.41 17.79 15.69
N PRO A 292 -51.78 18.50 16.77
CA PRO A 292 -51.35 18.13 18.12
C PRO A 292 -51.81 16.73 18.57
N GLN A 293 -52.87 16.19 17.96
CA GLN A 293 -53.46 14.89 18.31
C GLN A 293 -53.03 13.76 17.37
N ARG A 294 -52.11 14.01 16.43
CA ARG A 294 -51.65 13.00 15.49
C ARG A 294 -50.49 12.20 16.04
N ALA A 295 -50.63 10.88 16.00
CA ALA A 295 -49.54 9.93 16.13
C ALA A 295 -49.23 9.36 14.73
N ASP A 296 -48.69 10.20 13.87
CA ASP A 296 -48.47 9.89 12.45
C ASP A 296 -47.20 9.03 12.29
N ALA A 297 -47.38 7.74 12.01
CA ALA A 297 -46.27 6.78 11.89
C ALA A 297 -45.39 7.09 10.68
N PHE A 298 -45.96 7.63 9.61
CA PHE A 298 -45.20 8.00 8.40
C PHE A 298 -44.31 9.21 8.65
N MET A 299 -44.84 10.24 9.31
CA MET A 299 -44.01 11.40 9.65
C MET A 299 -42.89 11.06 10.63
N ALA A 300 -43.13 10.13 11.56
CA ALA A 300 -42.09 9.60 12.44
C ALA A 300 -41.01 8.84 11.66
N ALA A 301 -41.39 7.88 10.80
CA ALA A 301 -40.45 7.15 9.97
C ALA A 301 -39.65 8.06 9.02
N ASN A 302 -40.30 9.02 8.36
CA ASN A 302 -39.62 9.99 7.50
C ASN A 302 -38.56 10.81 8.27
N SER A 303 -38.89 11.26 9.48
CA SER A 303 -37.97 12.01 10.34
C SER A 303 -36.76 11.15 10.77
N MET A 304 -37.00 9.87 11.06
CA MET A 304 -35.95 8.90 11.40
C MET A 304 -35.00 8.66 10.22
N ILE A 305 -35.55 8.40 9.03
CA ILE A 305 -34.79 8.12 7.81
C ILE A 305 -33.95 9.33 7.41
N HIS A 306 -34.55 10.53 7.42
CA HIS A 306 -33.82 11.75 7.11
C HIS A 306 -32.66 11.99 8.08
N TYR A 307 -32.89 11.78 9.38
CA TYR A 307 -31.84 11.88 10.38
C TYR A 307 -30.70 10.88 10.14
N ALA A 308 -31.04 9.61 9.90
CA ALA A 308 -30.05 8.55 9.73
C ALA A 308 -29.19 8.78 8.48
N ARG A 309 -29.80 9.17 7.36
CA ARG A 309 -29.06 9.53 6.13
C ARG A 309 -28.14 10.73 6.35
N SER A 310 -28.67 11.83 6.91
CA SER A 310 -27.88 13.04 7.18
C SER A 310 -26.68 12.74 8.09
N ARG A 311 -26.88 11.89 9.10
CA ARG A 311 -25.80 11.51 10.01
C ARG A 311 -24.79 10.57 9.37
N GLY A 312 -25.24 9.66 8.50
CA GLY A 312 -24.35 8.80 7.71
C GLY A 312 -23.43 9.61 6.79
N GLU A 313 -23.98 10.58 6.06
CA GLU A 313 -23.22 11.47 5.16
C GLU A 313 -22.13 12.28 5.90
N GLN A 314 -22.40 12.73 7.13
CA GLN A 314 -21.44 13.49 7.93
C GLN A 314 -20.24 12.68 8.43
N GLU A 315 -20.40 11.36 8.53
CA GLU A 315 -19.49 10.48 9.28
C GLU A 315 -18.91 9.37 8.40
N ASP A 316 -19.14 9.46 7.08
CA ASP A 316 -18.70 8.50 6.08
C ASP A 316 -19.23 7.08 6.36
N ILE A 317 -20.51 6.99 6.69
CA ILE A 317 -21.25 5.75 6.92
C ILE A 317 -22.40 5.68 5.92
N LEU A 318 -22.49 4.55 5.23
CA LEU A 318 -23.56 4.32 4.27
C LEU A 318 -24.82 3.91 5.03
N VAL A 319 -25.93 4.60 4.78
CA VAL A 319 -27.24 4.28 5.34
C VAL A 319 -28.27 4.25 4.22
N SER A 320 -28.99 3.15 4.09
CA SER A 320 -29.98 2.94 3.02
C SER A 320 -31.28 2.35 3.53
N VAL A 321 -32.37 2.67 2.81
CA VAL A 321 -33.71 2.08 3.00
C VAL A 321 -34.14 1.50 1.66
N GLY A 322 -34.07 0.17 1.53
CA GLY A 322 -34.47 -0.54 0.30
C GLY A 322 -35.94 -0.98 0.29
N VAL A 323 -36.55 -1.19 1.46
CA VAL A 323 -37.94 -1.62 1.63
C VAL A 323 -38.69 -0.60 2.49
N PHE A 324 -39.86 -0.15 2.04
CA PHE A 324 -40.70 0.81 2.77
C PHE A 324 -42.19 0.49 2.54
N GLN A 325 -42.92 0.23 3.62
CA GLN A 325 -44.34 -0.16 3.60
C GLN A 325 -45.14 0.74 4.54
N VAL A 326 -46.25 1.28 4.05
CA VAL A 326 -47.13 2.20 4.80
C VAL A 326 -48.51 1.59 4.92
N PHE A 327 -49.04 1.52 6.15
CA PHE A 327 -50.37 0.98 6.44
C PHE A 327 -51.28 2.05 7.07
N PRO A 328 -52.57 2.12 6.69
CA PRO A 328 -53.28 1.19 5.80
C PRO A 328 -53.11 1.50 4.29
N GLY A 329 -52.42 2.58 3.93
CA GLY A 329 -52.20 2.96 2.53
C GLY A 329 -53.40 3.69 1.88
N SER A 330 -54.11 4.53 2.65
CA SER A 330 -55.26 5.31 2.17
C SER A 330 -54.99 6.81 2.19
N VAL A 331 -55.39 7.52 1.13
CA VAL A 331 -55.16 8.97 0.94
C VAL A 331 -55.77 9.82 2.07
N ASN A 332 -56.91 9.41 2.64
CA ASN A 332 -57.64 10.18 3.65
C ASN A 332 -57.47 9.63 5.08
N THR A 333 -56.50 8.75 5.31
CA THR A 333 -56.21 8.16 6.62
C THR A 333 -54.76 8.42 7.00
N ILE A 334 -54.55 8.97 8.20
CA ILE A 334 -53.22 9.14 8.80
C ILE A 334 -52.63 7.74 9.02
N PRO A 335 -51.41 7.44 8.54
CA PRO A 335 -50.81 6.11 8.72
C PRO A 335 -50.60 5.78 10.19
N GLY A 336 -51.17 4.65 10.62
CA GLY A 336 -50.99 4.12 11.97
C GLY A 336 -49.79 3.19 12.07
N ARG A 337 -49.21 2.73 10.95
CA ARG A 337 -48.06 1.84 10.98
C ARG A 337 -47.20 1.97 9.73
N VAL A 338 -45.89 1.97 9.93
CA VAL A 338 -44.89 1.96 8.86
C VAL A 338 -43.82 0.94 9.18
N LYS A 339 -43.44 0.12 8.19
CA LYS A 339 -42.36 -0.85 8.30
C LYS A 339 -41.33 -0.55 7.22
N PHE A 340 -40.05 -0.46 7.59
CA PHE A 340 -38.97 -0.20 6.64
C PHE A 340 -37.68 -0.92 7.00
N SER A 341 -36.85 -1.21 5.99
CA SER A 341 -35.51 -1.77 6.18
C SER A 341 -34.50 -0.64 6.47
N LEU A 342 -33.53 -0.87 7.34
CA LEU A 342 -32.38 0.01 7.54
C LEU A 342 -31.08 -0.79 7.34
N ASP A 343 -30.37 -0.50 6.25
CA ASP A 343 -29.04 -1.02 5.95
C ASP A 343 -28.00 0.02 6.37
N ILE A 344 -27.13 -0.33 7.32
CA ILE A 344 -26.03 0.51 7.79
C ILE A 344 -24.71 -0.20 7.48
N ARG A 345 -23.77 0.48 6.81
CA ARG A 345 -22.45 -0.08 6.48
C ARG A 345 -21.32 0.84 6.89
N SER A 346 -20.24 0.24 7.38
CA SER A 346 -19.02 0.96 7.77
C SER A 346 -17.80 0.07 7.64
N SER A 347 -16.64 0.65 7.31
CA SER A 347 -15.35 -0.06 7.33
C SER A 347 -14.93 -0.53 8.73
N SER A 348 -15.60 -0.09 9.80
CA SER A 348 -15.30 -0.46 11.19
C SER A 348 -16.54 -1.06 11.89
N THR A 349 -16.39 -2.28 12.40
CA THR A 349 -17.40 -2.97 13.21
C THR A 349 -17.80 -2.15 14.45
N ASP A 350 -16.84 -1.57 15.15
CA ASP A 350 -17.11 -0.80 16.37
C ASP A 350 -17.86 0.50 16.06
N LYS A 351 -17.49 1.20 14.98
CA LYS A 351 -18.24 2.39 14.53
C LYS A 351 -19.66 2.02 14.14
N LEU A 352 -19.84 0.93 13.39
CA LEU A 352 -21.16 0.44 13.00
C LEU A 352 -22.04 0.16 14.22
N ALA A 353 -21.52 -0.54 15.23
CA ALA A 353 -22.25 -0.84 16.46
C ALA A 353 -22.64 0.44 17.23
N GLN A 354 -21.72 1.41 17.33
CA GLN A 354 -21.99 2.71 17.96
C GLN A 354 -23.10 3.49 17.23
N PHE A 355 -23.10 3.48 15.89
CA PHE A 355 -24.11 4.16 15.09
C PHE A 355 -25.47 3.49 15.16
N ALA A 356 -25.52 2.15 15.12
CA ALA A 356 -26.76 1.42 15.30
C ALA A 356 -27.43 1.76 16.65
N GLU A 357 -26.65 1.78 17.74
CA GLU A 357 -27.16 2.14 19.06
C GLU A 357 -27.55 3.62 19.17
N HIS A 358 -26.78 4.51 18.54
CA HIS A 358 -27.12 5.92 18.43
C HIS A 358 -28.46 6.14 17.70
N PHE A 359 -28.67 5.45 16.58
CA PHE A 359 -29.94 5.51 15.84
C PHE A 359 -31.10 4.93 16.64
N ARG A 360 -30.93 3.81 17.35
CA ARG A 360 -31.97 3.27 18.25
C ARG A 360 -32.43 4.31 19.26
N ARG A 361 -31.50 4.95 19.98
CA ARG A 361 -31.82 6.00 20.96
C ARG A 361 -32.50 7.21 20.31
N LYS A 362 -31.97 7.69 19.18
CA LYS A 362 -32.51 8.86 18.51
C LYS A 362 -33.90 8.60 17.92
N PHE A 363 -34.12 7.43 17.33
CA PHE A 363 -35.42 7.04 16.79
C PHE A 363 -36.44 6.91 17.91
N GLY A 364 -36.07 6.34 19.06
CA GLY A 364 -36.91 6.36 20.25
C GLY A 364 -37.35 7.77 20.66
N SER A 365 -36.42 8.73 20.69
CA SER A 365 -36.73 10.14 20.98
C SER A 365 -37.64 10.78 19.92
N ILE A 366 -37.41 10.51 18.63
CA ILE A 366 -38.27 11.01 17.53
C ILE A 366 -39.69 10.46 17.68
N ALA A 367 -39.83 9.16 17.95
CA ALA A 367 -41.11 8.50 18.13
C ALA A 367 -41.89 9.09 19.32
N GLN A 368 -41.20 9.36 20.44
CA GLN A 368 -41.80 9.96 21.64
C GLN A 368 -42.31 11.40 21.42
N ASN A 369 -41.62 12.20 20.60
CA ASN A 369 -42.00 13.58 20.36
C ASN A 369 -43.22 13.72 19.43
N LEU A 370 -43.41 12.78 18.51
CA LEU A 370 -44.53 12.78 17.57
C LEU A 370 -45.75 12.10 18.23
N GLY A 371 -46.81 12.88 18.44
CA GLY A 371 -47.99 12.43 19.19
C GLY A 371 -47.90 12.65 20.70
N ALA A 372 -46.89 13.37 21.20
CA ALA A 372 -46.65 13.62 22.63
C ALA A 372 -47.85 14.21 23.41
N ASN A 373 -48.72 14.97 22.73
CA ASN A 373 -49.93 15.55 23.35
C ASN A 373 -51.15 14.60 23.29
N SER A 374 -50.96 13.34 22.86
CA SER A 374 -52.00 12.31 22.77
C SER A 374 -51.40 10.94 23.13
N GLN A 375 -51.11 10.10 22.14
CA GLN A 375 -50.36 8.85 22.28
C GLN A 375 -49.10 8.95 21.40
N PRO A 376 -47.89 8.87 21.98
CA PRO A 376 -46.67 8.89 21.18
C PRO A 376 -46.58 7.70 20.24
N CYS A 377 -45.89 7.86 19.11
CA CYS A 377 -45.50 6.73 18.30
C CYS A 377 -44.55 5.82 19.08
N ALA A 378 -44.61 4.52 18.80
CA ALA A 378 -43.66 3.52 19.26
C ALA A 378 -42.78 3.06 18.10
N VAL A 379 -41.54 2.67 18.40
CA VAL A 379 -40.61 2.09 17.42
C VAL A 379 -40.04 0.79 17.95
N THR A 380 -40.05 -0.24 17.11
CA THR A 380 -39.45 -1.54 17.37
C THR A 380 -38.45 -1.90 16.28
N TRP A 381 -37.43 -2.66 16.66
CA TRP A 381 -36.33 -3.07 15.79
C TRP A 381 -36.22 -4.59 15.82
N GLN A 382 -36.00 -5.18 14.66
CA GLN A 382 -35.55 -6.55 14.50
C GLN A 382 -34.20 -6.49 13.78
N GLU A 383 -33.16 -7.08 14.36
CA GLU A 383 -31.88 -7.26 13.67
C GLU A 383 -31.99 -8.49 12.78
N ASP A 384 -31.89 -8.27 11.48
CA ASP A 384 -32.04 -9.32 10.48
C ASP A 384 -30.67 -9.96 10.18
N THR A 385 -29.61 -9.13 10.10
CA THR A 385 -28.24 -9.56 9.80
C THR A 385 -27.22 -8.73 10.58
N ASP A 386 -26.18 -9.41 11.07
CA ASP A 386 -24.96 -8.80 11.63
C ASP A 386 -23.73 -9.39 10.94
N SER A 387 -23.06 -8.57 10.13
CA SER A 387 -21.82 -8.94 9.46
C SER A 387 -20.70 -8.00 9.89
N PRO A 388 -19.77 -8.45 10.76
CA PRO A 388 -18.61 -7.64 11.13
C PRO A 388 -17.67 -7.45 9.93
N ALA A 389 -16.82 -6.42 10.00
CA ALA A 389 -15.76 -6.24 9.02
C ALA A 389 -14.82 -7.45 9.04
N GLN A 390 -14.50 -7.97 7.86
CA GLN A 390 -13.66 -9.16 7.72
C GLN A 390 -12.38 -8.79 6.99
N MET A 391 -11.25 -9.07 7.61
CA MET A 391 -9.93 -8.90 6.99
C MET A 391 -9.53 -10.16 6.24
N PHE A 392 -8.82 -9.98 5.13
CA PHE A 392 -8.25 -11.05 4.32
C PHE A 392 -6.79 -11.32 4.67
N ASP A 393 -6.32 -12.51 4.31
CA ASP A 393 -4.99 -13.00 4.66
C ASP A 393 -3.90 -12.22 3.90
N ASP A 394 -2.86 -11.77 4.62
CA ASP A 394 -1.79 -10.95 4.05
C ASP A 394 -0.96 -11.73 3.00
N GLY A 395 -0.81 -13.04 3.16
CA GLY A 395 -0.14 -13.92 2.21
C GLY A 395 -0.90 -14.05 0.90
N CYS A 396 -2.21 -14.28 0.98
CA CYS A 396 -3.11 -14.27 -0.18
C CYS A 396 -3.16 -12.88 -0.85
N CYS A 397 -3.30 -11.80 -0.07
CA CYS A 397 -3.30 -10.43 -0.61
C CYS A 397 -1.97 -10.10 -1.30
N LYS A 398 -0.84 -10.58 -0.76
CA LYS A 398 0.48 -10.46 -1.40
C LYS A 398 0.54 -11.24 -2.72
N ALA A 399 0.02 -12.46 -2.78
CA ALA A 399 -0.03 -13.23 -4.01
C ALA A 399 -0.86 -12.51 -5.09
N VAL A 400 -2.01 -11.93 -4.72
CA VAL A 400 -2.84 -11.10 -5.60
C VAL A 400 -2.10 -9.87 -6.11
N ARG A 401 -1.45 -9.14 -5.20
CA ARG A 401 -0.67 -7.95 -5.54
C ARG A 401 0.45 -8.25 -6.53
N GLU A 402 1.26 -9.27 -6.27
CA GLU A 402 2.37 -9.66 -7.14
C GLU A 402 1.88 -10.10 -8.52
N SER A 403 0.75 -10.83 -8.56
CA SER A 403 0.09 -11.25 -9.79
C SER A 403 -0.45 -10.06 -10.59
N ALA A 404 -1.11 -9.11 -9.92
CA ALA A 404 -1.62 -7.89 -10.55
C ALA A 404 -0.49 -7.09 -11.19
N LEU A 405 0.62 -6.92 -10.46
CA LEU A 405 1.81 -6.23 -10.99
C LEU A 405 2.45 -6.97 -12.16
N SER A 406 2.57 -8.29 -12.09
CA SER A 406 3.09 -9.13 -13.16
C SER A 406 2.29 -8.95 -14.45
N VAL A 407 0.97 -9.13 -14.36
CA VAL A 407 0.04 -9.04 -15.50
C VAL A 407 0.01 -7.63 -16.07
N LEU A 408 -0.12 -6.61 -15.22
CA LEU A 408 -0.21 -5.22 -15.67
C LEU A 408 1.12 -4.68 -16.22
N ALA A 409 2.26 -5.15 -15.70
CA ALA A 409 3.56 -4.83 -16.28
C ALA A 409 3.71 -5.44 -17.67
N ALA A 410 3.24 -6.68 -17.89
CA ALA A 410 3.21 -7.28 -19.21
C ALA A 410 2.33 -6.47 -20.19
N ASP A 411 1.13 -6.06 -19.77
CA ASP A 411 0.25 -5.17 -20.54
C ASP A 411 0.90 -3.81 -20.85
N ALA A 412 1.75 -3.32 -19.94
CA ALA A 412 2.46 -2.06 -20.04
C ALA A 412 3.83 -2.16 -20.74
N GLY A 413 4.15 -3.28 -21.42
CA GLY A 413 5.44 -3.45 -22.11
C GLY A 413 6.64 -3.55 -21.19
N GLY A 414 6.45 -4.05 -19.97
CA GLY A 414 7.45 -4.18 -18.91
C GLY A 414 7.55 -2.96 -17.97
N ASP A 415 6.72 -1.92 -18.16
CA ASP A 415 6.75 -0.73 -17.30
C ASP A 415 6.06 -0.98 -15.95
N MET A 416 6.87 -1.25 -14.93
CA MET A 416 6.41 -1.48 -13.57
C MET A 416 5.76 -0.24 -12.92
N VAL A 417 6.15 0.98 -13.32
CA VAL A 417 5.56 2.21 -12.78
C VAL A 417 4.12 2.33 -13.25
N LYS A 418 3.91 2.13 -14.55
CA LYS A 418 2.57 2.12 -15.14
C LYS A 418 1.72 0.98 -14.55
N ALA A 419 2.31 -0.20 -14.32
CA ALA A 419 1.60 -1.31 -13.66
C ALA A 419 1.09 -0.91 -12.26
N MET A 420 1.95 -0.31 -11.43
CA MET A 420 1.58 0.16 -10.09
C MET A 420 0.49 1.24 -10.13
N GLU A 421 0.50 2.11 -11.13
CA GLU A 421 -0.54 3.13 -11.34
C GLU A 421 -1.89 2.53 -11.75
N LEU A 422 -1.92 1.32 -12.31
CA LEU A 422 -3.14 0.63 -12.71
C LEU A 422 -3.71 -0.27 -11.60
N VAL A 423 -2.98 -0.50 -10.51
CA VAL A 423 -3.46 -1.25 -9.34
C VAL A 423 -4.09 -0.30 -8.32
N LYS A 424 -5.23 -0.72 -7.75
CA LYS A 424 -5.77 -0.13 -6.53
C LYS A 424 -5.48 -1.06 -5.35
N TYR A 425 -4.57 -0.62 -4.49
CA TYR A 425 -4.19 -1.35 -3.29
C TYR A 425 -5.17 -1.11 -2.15
N ASN A 426 -5.26 -2.09 -1.25
CA ASN A 426 -6.04 -2.04 -0.01
C ASN A 426 -7.51 -1.66 -0.23
N MET A 427 -8.14 -2.23 -1.26
CA MET A 427 -9.58 -2.07 -1.43
C MET A 427 -10.31 -2.81 -0.33
N VAL A 428 -11.41 -2.21 0.13
CA VAL A 428 -12.39 -2.88 0.99
C VAL A 428 -13.63 -3.11 0.14
N SER A 429 -14.12 -4.34 0.07
CA SER A 429 -15.37 -4.61 -0.63
C SER A 429 -16.52 -3.94 0.11
N GLY A 430 -17.37 -3.26 -0.67
CA GLY A 430 -18.61 -2.70 -0.18
C GLY A 430 -19.73 -3.73 0.00
N ALA A 431 -19.58 -4.90 -0.62
CA ALA A 431 -20.53 -6.00 -0.66
C ALA A 431 -20.08 -7.19 0.20
N GLY A 432 -21.03 -8.05 0.55
CA GLY A 432 -20.74 -9.39 1.04
C GLY A 432 -20.35 -10.28 -0.14
N HIS A 433 -19.48 -11.25 0.12
CA HIS A 433 -19.12 -12.32 -0.81
C HIS A 433 -18.85 -13.57 0.01
N ASP A 434 -18.91 -14.76 -0.58
CA ASP A 434 -18.59 -16.02 0.11
C ASP A 434 -17.20 -15.99 0.78
N SER A 435 -16.26 -15.21 0.23
CA SER A 435 -14.95 -14.94 0.83
C SER A 435 -15.00 -14.40 2.27
N VAL A 436 -16.08 -13.74 2.69
CA VAL A 436 -16.30 -13.31 4.08
C VAL A 436 -16.35 -14.51 5.02
N HIS A 437 -17.00 -15.60 4.61
CA HIS A 437 -17.10 -16.81 5.41
C HIS A 437 -15.85 -17.68 5.28
N THR A 438 -15.23 -17.78 4.11
CA THR A 438 -14.01 -18.58 3.96
C THR A 438 -12.82 -17.97 4.71
N ALA A 439 -12.72 -16.64 4.79
CA ALA A 439 -11.69 -15.94 5.57
C ALA A 439 -11.71 -16.25 7.08
N LYS A 440 -12.83 -16.77 7.61
CA LYS A 440 -12.92 -17.23 9.00
C LYS A 440 -12.27 -18.59 9.24
N ARG A 441 -12.02 -19.37 8.19
CA ARG A 441 -11.56 -20.78 8.27
C ARG A 441 -10.27 -21.06 7.50
N CYS A 442 -9.95 -20.30 6.47
CA CYS A 442 -8.71 -20.46 5.71
C CYS A 442 -8.16 -19.11 5.18
N PRO A 443 -6.86 -19.04 4.85
CA PRO A 443 -6.29 -17.91 4.13
C PRO A 443 -7.12 -17.55 2.89
N THR A 444 -7.54 -16.30 2.78
CA THR A 444 -8.49 -15.87 1.74
C THR A 444 -8.12 -14.47 1.23
N SER A 445 -8.32 -14.20 -0.05
CA SER A 445 -8.26 -12.85 -0.63
C SER A 445 -9.14 -12.76 -1.89
N MET A 446 -9.45 -11.52 -2.31
CA MET A 446 -10.23 -11.27 -3.52
C MET A 446 -9.51 -10.36 -4.51
N ILE A 447 -9.90 -10.48 -5.76
CA ILE A 447 -9.44 -9.69 -6.90
C ILE A 447 -10.66 -8.96 -7.48
N PHE A 448 -10.58 -7.63 -7.59
CA PHE A 448 -11.63 -6.84 -8.24
C PHE A 448 -11.22 -6.39 -9.64
N VAL A 449 -12.18 -6.40 -10.56
CA VAL A 449 -12.08 -5.77 -11.89
C VAL A 449 -13.15 -4.69 -12.06
N PRO A 450 -12.94 -3.69 -12.93
CA PRO A 450 -13.85 -2.55 -13.06
C PRO A 450 -15.28 -2.95 -13.48
N SER A 451 -16.26 -2.25 -12.92
CA SER A 451 -17.67 -2.28 -13.34
C SER A 451 -18.02 -0.96 -14.04
N LYS A 452 -18.58 -1.03 -15.25
CA LYS A 452 -18.93 0.17 -16.02
C LYS A 452 -20.01 0.98 -15.30
N GLY A 453 -19.74 2.25 -15.05
CA GLY A 453 -20.61 3.16 -14.27
C GLY A 453 -20.82 2.71 -12.82
N GLY A 454 -20.01 1.78 -12.31
CA GLY A 454 -20.22 1.14 -11.01
C GLY A 454 -21.54 0.39 -10.88
N LEU A 455 -22.14 -0.02 -11.99
CA LEU A 455 -23.45 -0.66 -12.01
C LEU A 455 -23.34 -2.16 -11.74
N SER A 456 -24.15 -2.67 -10.81
CA SER A 456 -24.35 -4.10 -10.53
C SER A 456 -25.76 -4.33 -10.00
N HIS A 457 -26.18 -5.60 -9.85
CA HIS A 457 -27.56 -6.00 -9.58
C HIS A 457 -28.54 -5.39 -10.60
N HIS A 458 -28.08 -5.22 -11.84
CA HIS A 458 -28.82 -4.58 -12.92
C HIS A 458 -28.58 -5.31 -14.25
N PRO A 459 -29.59 -5.41 -15.14
CA PRO A 459 -29.46 -6.09 -16.43
C PRO A 459 -28.39 -5.53 -17.39
N GLU A 460 -27.96 -4.28 -17.15
CA GLU A 460 -26.93 -3.58 -17.94
C GLU A 460 -25.55 -3.61 -17.28
N GLU A 461 -25.36 -4.35 -16.18
CA GLU A 461 -24.05 -4.59 -15.59
C GLU A 461 -23.06 -5.05 -16.68
N PHE A 462 -21.91 -4.40 -16.71
CA PHE A 462 -20.92 -4.63 -17.75
C PHE A 462 -19.49 -4.50 -17.23
N THR A 463 -18.69 -5.51 -17.54
CA THR A 463 -17.23 -5.49 -17.44
C THR A 463 -16.67 -5.90 -18.80
N SER A 464 -15.63 -5.19 -19.26
CA SER A 464 -15.05 -5.45 -20.58
C SER A 464 -14.42 -6.85 -20.63
N GLU A 465 -14.37 -7.45 -21.82
CA GLU A 465 -13.69 -8.74 -22.02
C GLU A 465 -12.21 -8.67 -21.58
N GLU A 466 -11.53 -7.56 -21.91
CA GLU A 466 -10.15 -7.32 -21.52
C GLU A 466 -9.96 -7.32 -20.00
N ASP A 467 -10.89 -6.71 -19.27
CA ASP A 467 -10.86 -6.68 -17.81
C ASP A 467 -11.20 -8.05 -17.21
N CYS A 468 -12.16 -8.79 -17.78
CA CYS A 468 -12.47 -10.17 -17.38
C CYS A 468 -11.24 -11.09 -17.52
N VAL A 469 -10.59 -11.04 -18.68
CA VAL A 469 -9.38 -11.81 -18.99
C VAL A 469 -8.26 -11.43 -18.04
N ARG A 470 -8.06 -10.13 -17.80
CA ARG A 470 -7.04 -9.65 -16.86
C ARG A 470 -7.29 -10.15 -15.45
N GLY A 471 -8.54 -10.12 -14.99
CA GLY A 471 -8.94 -10.72 -13.72
C GLY A 471 -8.58 -12.20 -13.64
N ALA A 472 -8.90 -12.97 -14.68
CA ALA A 472 -8.59 -14.40 -14.76
C ALA A 472 -7.08 -14.68 -14.77
N GLN A 473 -6.28 -13.86 -15.45
CA GLN A 473 -4.82 -13.94 -15.40
C GLN A 473 -4.28 -13.73 -13.98
N VAL A 474 -4.77 -12.70 -13.28
CA VAL A 474 -4.38 -12.40 -11.90
C VAL A 474 -4.80 -13.53 -10.96
N LEU A 475 -5.99 -14.09 -11.14
CA LEU A 475 -6.48 -15.25 -10.36
C LEU A 475 -5.55 -16.46 -10.52
N LEU A 476 -5.24 -16.84 -11.76
CA LEU A 476 -4.34 -17.97 -12.06
C LEU A 476 -2.94 -17.76 -11.46
N GLU A 477 -2.33 -16.59 -11.66
CA GLU A 477 -1.02 -16.31 -11.08
C GLU A 477 -1.04 -16.35 -9.54
N SER A 478 -2.12 -15.87 -8.91
CA SER A 478 -2.22 -15.78 -7.45
C SER A 478 -2.25 -17.16 -6.82
N VAL A 479 -3.06 -18.06 -7.38
CA VAL A 479 -3.15 -19.47 -6.95
C VAL A 479 -1.79 -20.16 -7.09
N LEU A 480 -1.09 -20.00 -8.22
CA LEU A 480 0.18 -20.66 -8.45
C LEU A 480 1.32 -20.08 -7.58
N ARG A 481 1.33 -18.78 -7.34
CA ARG A 481 2.28 -18.13 -6.42
C ARG A 481 2.05 -18.65 -4.99
N PHE A 482 0.81 -18.71 -4.56
CA PHE A 482 0.47 -19.19 -3.22
C PHE A 482 0.80 -20.68 -3.05
N ASP A 483 0.45 -21.52 -4.03
CA ASP A 483 0.82 -22.95 -4.05
C ASP A 483 2.34 -23.17 -3.94
N ARG A 484 3.14 -22.35 -4.62
CA ARG A 484 4.60 -22.37 -4.51
C ARG A 484 5.10 -22.00 -3.11
N GLU A 485 4.51 -20.99 -2.46
CA GLU A 485 4.92 -20.64 -1.11
C GLU A 485 4.55 -21.76 -0.12
N ILE A 486 3.35 -22.36 -0.25
CA ILE A 486 2.97 -23.54 0.53
C ILE A 486 3.96 -24.70 0.30
N TRP A 487 4.36 -24.96 -0.95
CA TRP A 487 5.35 -25.98 -1.25
C TRP A 487 6.66 -25.75 -0.50
N ARG A 488 7.14 -24.50 -0.44
CA ARG A 488 8.38 -24.16 0.29
C ARG A 488 8.22 -24.41 1.78
N GLU A 489 7.08 -24.05 2.36
CA GLU A 489 6.78 -24.29 3.77
C GLU A 489 6.71 -25.78 4.10
N ASP A 490 6.00 -26.57 3.29
CA ASP A 490 5.89 -28.02 3.43
C ASP A 490 7.26 -28.69 3.29
N TYR A 491 8.04 -28.32 2.27
CA TYR A 491 9.39 -28.84 2.03
C TYR A 491 10.33 -28.54 3.21
N ASN A 492 10.33 -27.31 3.72
CA ASN A 492 11.16 -26.93 4.86
C ASN A 492 10.75 -27.69 6.13
N ARG A 493 9.45 -27.94 6.32
CA ARG A 493 8.91 -28.70 7.45
C ARG A 493 9.33 -30.17 7.40
N GLU A 494 9.26 -30.80 6.23
CA GLU A 494 9.74 -32.18 6.04
C GLU A 494 11.25 -32.30 6.26
N LYS A 495 12.03 -31.35 5.73
CA LYS A 495 13.48 -31.31 5.94
C LYS A 495 13.84 -31.16 7.42
N ALA A 496 13.13 -30.30 8.15
CA ALA A 496 13.34 -30.17 9.59
C ALA A 496 13.01 -31.46 10.36
N LYS A 497 11.94 -32.18 9.98
CA LYS A 497 11.61 -33.50 10.55
C LYS A 497 12.70 -34.54 10.24
N SER A 498 13.23 -34.58 9.02
CA SER A 498 14.31 -35.51 8.67
C SER A 498 15.58 -35.20 9.47
N ASP A 499 15.94 -33.92 9.61
CA ASP A 499 17.13 -33.51 10.37
C ASP A 499 16.99 -33.82 11.87
N LEU A 500 15.80 -33.61 12.46
CA LEU A 500 15.46 -34.01 13.83
C LEU A 500 15.50 -35.53 14.02
N SER A 501 14.99 -36.31 13.06
CA SER A 501 15.03 -37.78 13.11
C SER A 501 16.46 -38.31 13.04
N LEU A 502 17.33 -37.68 12.23
CA LEU A 502 18.74 -38.00 12.12
C LEU A 502 19.48 -37.68 13.43
N GLN A 503 19.20 -36.51 14.03
CA GLN A 503 19.76 -36.13 15.34
C GLN A 503 19.28 -37.05 16.47
N ALA A 504 18.00 -37.44 16.49
CA ALA A 504 17.46 -38.39 17.47
C ALA A 504 18.04 -39.81 17.31
N PHE A 505 18.27 -40.25 16.06
CA PHE A 505 18.96 -41.51 15.77
C PHE A 505 20.43 -41.47 16.26
N LEU A 506 21.12 -40.34 16.07
CA LEU A 506 22.48 -40.13 16.56
C LEU A 506 22.57 -39.95 18.09
N ALA A 507 21.51 -39.49 18.73
CA ALA A 507 21.44 -39.24 20.17
C ALA A 507 20.88 -40.42 21.00
N SER A 508 20.41 -41.49 20.34
CA SER A 508 19.88 -42.66 21.04
C SER A 508 21.03 -43.53 21.61
N PRO A 509 21.00 -43.92 22.90
CA PRO A 509 22.02 -44.80 23.47
C PRO A 509 21.75 -46.23 23.00
N VAL A 510 22.28 -46.59 21.83
CA VAL A 510 22.30 -47.99 21.39
C VAL A 510 23.35 -48.72 22.22
N SER A 511 22.89 -49.72 22.96
CA SER A 511 23.69 -50.72 23.69
C SER A 511 24.94 -51.14 22.91
N THR A 512 26.09 -50.98 23.56
CA THR A 512 27.46 -51.14 23.08
C THR A 512 27.90 -52.59 22.76
N SER A 513 27.01 -53.47 22.28
CA SER A 513 27.40 -54.87 21.98
C SER A 513 27.17 -55.34 20.53
N ALA A 514 26.38 -54.66 19.69
CA ALA A 514 26.12 -55.11 18.31
C ALA A 514 26.74 -54.23 17.22
N VAL A 515 26.96 -52.93 17.47
CA VAL A 515 27.45 -51.98 16.45
C VAL A 515 28.97 -52.09 16.21
N HIS A 516 29.71 -52.64 17.19
CA HIS A 516 31.17 -52.82 17.08
C HIS A 516 31.58 -54.03 16.21
N GLN A 517 30.68 -54.97 15.90
CA GLN A 517 30.99 -56.09 15.00
C GLN A 517 30.76 -55.73 13.53
N THR A 518 29.78 -54.88 13.20
CA THR A 518 29.48 -54.52 11.80
C THR A 518 30.39 -53.42 11.27
N ILE A 519 30.76 -52.43 12.09
CA ILE A 519 31.65 -51.34 11.66
C ILE A 519 33.09 -51.84 11.43
N THR A 520 33.54 -52.81 12.24
CA THR A 520 34.87 -53.42 12.07
C THR A 520 34.95 -54.27 10.79
N MET A 521 33.83 -54.89 10.36
CA MET A 521 33.77 -55.62 9.08
C MET A 521 33.77 -54.70 7.85
N ILE A 522 33.18 -53.51 7.94
CA ILE A 522 33.14 -52.51 6.85
C ILE A 522 34.50 -51.81 6.68
N TRP A 523 35.23 -51.59 7.77
CA TRP A 523 36.58 -51.04 7.72
C TRP A 523 37.62 -52.07 7.21
N LEU A 524 37.43 -53.36 7.48
CA LEU A 524 38.28 -54.43 6.93
C LEU A 524 38.02 -54.70 5.43
N THR A 525 36.80 -54.50 4.93
CA THR A 525 36.51 -54.65 3.48
C THR A 525 36.99 -53.46 2.64
N ARG A 526 37.05 -52.24 3.21
CA ARG A 526 37.62 -51.08 2.52
C ARG A 526 39.15 -51.05 2.51
N ALA A 527 39.81 -51.63 3.50
CA ALA A 527 41.28 -51.71 3.54
C ALA A 527 41.88 -52.78 2.59
N LEU A 528 41.08 -53.76 2.16
CA LEU A 528 41.50 -54.83 1.24
C LEU A 528 41.34 -54.50 -0.26
N LEU A 529 40.70 -53.37 -0.62
CA LEU A 529 40.43 -52.97 -2.01
C LEU A 529 41.31 -51.84 -2.56
N PHE A 530 42.21 -51.26 -1.75
CA PHE A 530 43.08 -50.13 -2.15
C PHE A 530 44.57 -50.41 -2.00
N GLY A 531 44.99 -51.64 -2.27
CA GLY A 531 46.39 -52.04 -2.28
C GLY A 531 46.75 -52.91 -3.47
N LEU A 532 46.92 -52.31 -4.67
CA LEU A 532 47.79 -52.82 -5.74
C LEU A 532 47.86 -51.81 -6.91
N SER A 533 49.08 -51.58 -7.41
CA SER A 533 49.53 -50.73 -8.56
C SER A 533 49.93 -49.28 -8.16
N ALA A 534 51.17 -49.01 -7.73
CA ALA A 534 52.39 -48.76 -8.53
C ALA A 534 52.37 -47.38 -9.23
N GLN A 535 53.42 -46.57 -9.36
CA GLN A 535 54.83 -46.47 -8.93
C GLN A 535 55.33 -45.12 -9.51
N LEU A 536 56.36 -44.49 -8.90
CA LEU A 536 57.30 -43.49 -9.48
C LEU A 536 56.68 -42.11 -9.88
N THR A 537 57.28 -40.93 -9.63
CA THR A 537 58.70 -40.54 -9.66
C THR A 537 58.93 -39.20 -8.94
N LEU A 538 60.19 -39.01 -8.57
CA LEU A 538 60.87 -37.96 -7.81
C LEU A 538 60.80 -36.48 -8.27
N ALA A 539 60.89 -35.62 -7.24
CA ALA A 539 61.80 -34.47 -7.05
C ALA A 539 61.65 -33.17 -7.86
N LYS A 540 61.48 -32.04 -7.14
CA LYS A 540 62.52 -31.01 -6.87
C LYS A 540 61.89 -29.70 -6.33
N THR A 541 62.45 -29.19 -5.24
CA THR A 541 62.59 -27.75 -4.94
C THR A 541 64.12 -27.46 -4.92
N PRO A 542 64.69 -26.23 -4.86
CA PRO A 542 64.12 -24.88 -4.65
C PRO A 542 64.78 -23.70 -5.45
N SER A 543 64.38 -22.45 -5.13
CA SER A 543 65.14 -21.17 -5.19
C SER A 543 65.34 -20.48 -6.56
N LYS A 544 65.53 -19.16 -6.72
CA LYS A 544 65.34 -17.88 -5.98
C LYS A 544 65.65 -16.75 -7.01
N ASP A 545 65.40 -15.49 -6.61
CA ASP A 545 65.80 -14.19 -7.22
C ASP A 545 64.77 -13.56 -8.16
N GLU A 546 64.48 -12.26 -8.23
CA GLU A 546 64.65 -11.03 -7.39
C GLU A 546 63.66 -9.98 -7.98
N ALA A 547 63.31 -8.90 -7.26
CA ALA A 547 62.15 -7.99 -7.47
C ALA A 547 62.35 -6.87 -8.56
N PRO A 548 61.47 -5.84 -8.75
CA PRO A 548 60.06 -5.58 -8.36
C PRO A 548 59.13 -5.14 -9.54
N VAL A 549 57.81 -4.96 -9.31
CA VAL A 549 56.93 -3.84 -9.77
C VAL A 549 55.42 -4.22 -9.69
N ALA A 550 54.67 -3.40 -8.94
CA ALA A 550 53.25 -3.02 -8.97
C ALA A 550 52.13 -4.01 -9.40
N GLY A 551 51.12 -4.20 -8.52
CA GLY A 551 49.77 -4.57 -8.96
C GLY A 551 48.85 -5.27 -7.93
N SER A 552 47.98 -4.48 -7.29
CA SER A 552 46.64 -4.81 -6.74
C SER A 552 46.44 -5.93 -5.71
N LYS A 553 46.22 -5.48 -4.46
CA LYS A 553 45.06 -5.71 -3.56
C LYS A 553 44.65 -7.14 -3.19
N ASP A 554 45.08 -7.51 -1.98
CA ASP A 554 44.28 -7.99 -0.84
C ASP A 554 43.23 -9.08 -1.07
N ASN A 555 43.70 -10.31 -0.86
CA ASN A 555 42.91 -11.39 -0.29
C ASN A 555 42.57 -11.06 1.18
N LEU A 556 41.28 -10.94 1.50
CA LEU A 556 40.76 -11.27 2.83
C LEU A 556 39.76 -12.42 2.66
N ALA A 557 40.06 -13.51 3.36
CA ALA A 557 39.25 -14.70 3.46
C ALA A 557 37.87 -14.35 4.06
N TYR A 558 36.81 -14.86 3.44
CA TYR A 558 35.51 -14.96 4.11
C TYR A 558 35.39 -16.37 4.72
N GLU A 559 35.30 -16.42 6.04
CA GLU A 559 34.74 -17.55 6.76
C GLU A 559 33.26 -17.74 6.34
N PRO A 560 32.76 -18.98 6.24
CA PRO A 560 31.37 -19.24 5.89
C PRO A 560 30.48 -18.98 7.11
N ILE A 561 29.73 -17.87 7.09
CA ILE A 561 28.60 -17.70 8.01
C ILE A 561 27.41 -18.46 7.44
N SER A 562 27.12 -19.59 8.09
CA SER A 562 25.87 -20.32 8.00
C SER A 562 24.68 -19.47 8.47
N GLN A 563 23.53 -19.65 7.82
CA GLN A 563 22.20 -19.12 8.18
C GLN A 563 21.94 -17.63 7.89
N SER A 564 21.89 -17.27 6.61
CA SER A 564 20.88 -16.35 6.08
C SER A 564 21.06 -16.26 4.57
N THR A 565 20.10 -16.72 3.78
CA THR A 565 20.07 -16.44 2.34
C THR A 565 18.76 -15.74 2.00
N ILE A 566 18.73 -14.45 2.30
CA ILE A 566 17.94 -13.49 1.54
C ILE A 566 18.87 -13.03 0.41
N TYR A 567 18.41 -13.08 -0.84
CA TYR A 567 18.48 -12.02 -1.87
C TYR A 567 18.15 -12.62 -3.25
N THR A 568 16.99 -12.28 -3.82
CA THR A 568 16.83 -12.13 -5.28
C THR A 568 15.83 -11.01 -5.62
N SER A 569 16.37 -10.02 -6.32
CA SER A 569 15.81 -8.89 -7.09
C SER A 569 14.34 -8.92 -7.54
N ASN A 570 13.58 -7.88 -7.16
CA ASN A 570 12.78 -6.98 -8.03
C ASN A 570 12.03 -5.97 -7.13
N ALA A 571 12.40 -4.69 -7.22
CA ALA A 571 11.96 -3.64 -6.30
C ALA A 571 10.52 -3.14 -6.58
N THR A 572 9.55 -3.68 -5.85
CA THR A 572 8.23 -3.06 -5.61
C THR A 572 8.31 -2.20 -4.33
N PRO A 573 7.76 -0.97 -4.28
CA PRO A 573 7.55 -0.27 -3.02
C PRO A 573 6.70 -1.12 -2.07
N PRO A 574 6.78 -0.94 -0.75
CA PRO A 574 5.93 -1.66 0.18
C PRO A 574 4.48 -1.20 -0.03
N ASP A 575 3.56 -2.15 -0.06
CA ASP A 575 2.15 -1.81 0.15
C ASP A 575 1.98 -1.19 1.53
N SER A 576 1.12 -0.17 1.64
CA SER A 576 0.78 0.56 2.86
C SER A 576 0.10 -0.28 3.95
N GLY A 577 0.19 -1.61 3.91
CA GLY A 577 -0.32 -2.54 4.90
C GLY A 577 0.64 -3.65 5.32
N ASN A 578 1.82 -3.80 4.70
CA ASN A 578 2.79 -4.85 5.07
C ASN A 578 3.83 -4.28 6.04
N VAL A 579 3.50 -4.29 7.33
CA VAL A 579 4.52 -4.17 8.37
C VAL A 579 5.24 -5.54 8.43
N PRO A 580 6.56 -5.65 8.18
CA PRO A 580 7.26 -6.93 8.27
C PRO A 580 7.06 -7.55 9.66
N PRO A 581 7.06 -8.90 9.78
CA PRO A 581 6.93 -9.56 11.07
C PRO A 581 8.01 -9.04 12.02
N THR A 582 7.56 -8.50 13.16
CA THR A 582 8.36 -7.71 14.09
C THR A 582 9.41 -8.57 14.79
N THR A 583 10.69 -8.32 14.46
CA THR A 583 11.84 -8.14 15.37
C THR A 583 13.10 -7.86 14.53
N GLY A 584 13.29 -6.65 14.00
CA GLY A 584 14.56 -6.23 13.40
C GLY A 584 14.48 -5.34 12.16
N TRP A 585 15.65 -5.07 11.58
CA TRP A 585 15.79 -4.31 10.33
C TRP A 585 15.51 -5.15 9.09
N TRP A 586 14.79 -4.56 8.14
CA TRP A 586 14.49 -5.12 6.84
C TRP A 586 15.14 -4.31 5.73
N SER A 587 15.86 -4.97 4.82
CA SER A 587 16.37 -4.33 3.60
C SER A 587 15.32 -4.39 2.50
N SER A 588 15.03 -3.24 1.92
CA SER A 588 14.09 -3.13 0.80
C SER A 588 14.59 -3.70 -0.51
N GLN A 589 15.90 -3.94 -0.62
CA GLN A 589 16.58 -4.22 -1.89
C GLN A 589 16.42 -3.10 -2.94
N ILE A 590 15.88 -1.94 -2.55
CA ILE A 590 15.75 -0.74 -3.38
C ILE A 590 17.00 0.08 -3.17
N CYS A 591 17.88 0.07 -4.18
CA CYS A 591 19.15 0.76 -4.10
C CYS A 591 19.36 1.72 -5.28
N ALA A 592 19.73 2.97 -5.02
CA ALA A 592 20.28 3.86 -6.04
C ALA A 592 21.69 3.39 -6.38
N GLN A 593 21.94 3.20 -7.68
CA GLN A 593 23.25 2.88 -8.24
C GLN A 593 23.92 1.64 -7.59
N LYS A 594 23.14 0.76 -6.94
CA LYS A 594 23.62 -0.36 -6.09
C LYS A 594 24.47 0.07 -4.88
N THR A 595 24.50 1.36 -4.55
CA THR A 595 25.33 1.92 -3.46
C THR A 595 24.49 2.32 -2.26
N TYR A 596 23.38 3.04 -2.48
CA TYR A 596 22.51 3.55 -1.40
C TYR A 596 21.22 2.78 -1.36
N CYS A 597 21.00 1.98 -0.31
CA CYS A 597 19.83 1.13 -0.17
C CYS A 597 18.93 1.60 0.97
N ILE A 598 17.63 1.33 0.84
CA ILE A 598 16.65 1.62 1.90
C ILE A 598 16.55 0.42 2.84
N TYR A 599 16.67 0.68 4.14
CA TYR A 599 16.44 -0.25 5.25
C TYR A 599 15.34 0.33 6.15
N THR A 600 14.51 -0.51 6.74
CA THR A 600 13.44 -0.05 7.63
C THR A 600 13.28 -0.99 8.81
N ASN A 601 12.86 -0.44 9.95
CA ASN A 601 12.47 -1.22 11.12
C ASN A 601 11.23 -0.56 11.71
N LEU A 602 10.09 -1.26 11.66
CA LEU A 602 8.79 -0.69 12.03
C LEU A 602 8.45 -0.85 13.52
N ALA A 603 9.21 -1.67 14.25
CA ALA A 603 9.00 -1.89 15.67
C ALA A 603 9.58 -0.76 16.54
N LEU A 604 10.59 -0.05 16.03
CA LEU A 604 11.29 0.99 16.78
C LEU A 604 10.40 2.19 17.12
N GLY A 605 10.69 2.82 18.27
CA GLY A 605 9.93 3.94 18.81
C GLY A 605 8.49 3.59 19.14
N ARG A 606 8.27 2.40 19.72
CA ARG A 606 6.95 1.84 20.06
C ARG A 606 5.99 1.76 18.86
N GLY A 607 6.51 1.33 17.71
CA GLY A 607 5.72 1.20 16.48
C GLY A 607 5.62 2.47 15.63
N HIS A 608 6.39 3.52 15.95
CA HIS A 608 6.55 4.67 15.06
C HIS A 608 7.33 4.32 13.79
N GLY A 609 8.26 3.37 13.87
CA GLY A 609 9.07 2.91 12.75
C GLY A 609 10.12 3.92 12.29
N ILE A 610 11.21 3.40 11.75
CA ILE A 610 12.32 4.17 11.19
C ILE A 610 12.68 3.66 9.81
N VAL A 611 13.11 4.57 8.93
CA VAL A 611 13.64 4.26 7.61
C VAL A 611 15.01 4.89 7.44
N LEU A 612 15.91 4.14 6.83
CA LEU A 612 17.31 4.49 6.70
C LEU A 612 17.76 4.27 5.24
N LEU A 613 18.20 5.33 4.58
CA LEU A 613 18.73 5.30 3.22
C LEU A 613 20.25 5.45 3.28
N THR A 614 20.98 4.33 3.22
CA THR A 614 22.44 4.32 3.47
C THR A 614 23.20 3.29 2.64
N LYS A 615 24.53 3.34 2.72
CA LYS A 615 25.44 2.35 2.12
C LYS A 615 25.42 1.05 2.91
N PHE A 616 25.47 -0.09 2.23
CA PHE A 616 25.45 -1.41 2.89
C PHE A 616 26.52 -1.57 4.00
N ALA A 617 27.74 -1.09 3.75
CA ALA A 617 28.83 -1.13 4.73
C ALA A 617 28.58 -0.25 5.98
N GLU A 618 27.77 0.81 5.85
CA GLU A 618 27.39 1.68 6.96
C GLU A 618 26.20 1.10 7.73
N PHE A 619 25.27 0.44 7.03
CA PHE A 619 24.15 -0.26 7.65
C PHE A 619 24.61 -1.34 8.65
N GLN A 620 25.69 -2.07 8.35
CA GLN A 620 26.27 -3.06 9.28
C GLN A 620 26.76 -2.47 10.61
N LYS A 621 26.98 -1.15 10.70
CA LYS A 621 27.34 -0.48 11.95
C LYS A 621 26.11 -0.18 12.82
N ILE A 622 24.91 -0.20 12.24
CA ILE A 622 23.63 0.23 12.85
C ILE A 622 22.94 -0.90 13.61
N GLU A 623 23.24 -2.15 13.32
CA GLU A 623 22.70 -3.32 14.05
C GLU A 623 22.99 -3.24 15.57
N ARG A 624 24.02 -2.47 15.97
CA ARG A 624 24.36 -2.21 17.38
C ARG A 624 23.59 -1.04 18.02
N LEU A 625 22.83 -0.26 17.25
CA LEU A 625 22.06 0.92 17.69
C LEU A 625 20.59 0.63 17.98
N ASP A 626 20.09 -0.58 17.69
CA ASP A 626 18.68 -0.96 17.94
C ASP A 626 18.28 -0.79 19.41
N GLN A 627 19.18 -1.10 20.33
CA GLN A 627 18.96 -0.94 21.78
C GLN A 627 18.77 0.53 22.21
N HIS A 628 19.22 1.48 21.39
CA HIS A 628 19.13 2.91 21.62
C HIS A 628 17.90 3.50 20.93
N LEU A 629 17.67 3.15 19.66
CA LEU A 629 16.53 3.64 18.88
C LEU A 629 15.18 3.20 19.43
N ASP A 630 15.08 2.01 20.02
CA ASP A 630 13.81 1.51 20.56
C ASP A 630 13.35 2.31 21.80
N LYS A 631 14.30 2.94 22.49
CA LYS A 631 14.04 3.79 23.66
C LYS A 631 13.61 5.21 23.29
N ALA A 632 13.78 5.61 22.03
CA ALA A 632 13.35 6.91 21.53
C ALA A 632 11.86 6.85 21.21
N GLU A 633 11.03 7.52 22.01
CA GLU A 633 9.60 7.69 21.75
C GLU A 633 9.21 9.16 21.66
N ASP A 634 8.14 9.43 20.92
CA ASP A 634 7.44 10.71 20.94
C ASP A 634 6.69 10.86 22.26
N ARG A 635 7.08 11.84 23.07
CA ARG A 635 6.49 12.05 24.40
C ARG A 635 6.46 13.52 24.75
N ILE A 636 5.32 13.98 25.25
CA ILE A 636 5.22 15.27 25.92
C ILE A 636 5.71 15.06 27.36
N GLU A 637 6.83 15.71 27.72
CA GLU A 637 7.49 15.53 29.01
C GLU A 637 6.94 16.46 30.10
N ALA A 638 6.22 17.52 29.72
CA ALA A 638 5.54 18.41 30.66
C ALA A 638 4.03 18.25 30.58
N THR A 639 3.38 18.23 31.74
CA THR A 639 1.91 18.28 31.86
C THR A 639 1.46 19.52 32.65
N THR A 640 0.20 19.90 32.44
CA THR A 640 -0.57 20.85 33.25
C THR A 640 -1.15 20.13 34.48
N GLU A 641 -1.70 20.87 35.44
CA GLU A 641 -2.36 20.30 36.64
C GLU A 641 -3.54 19.36 36.29
N ASN A 642 -4.17 19.57 35.12
CA ASN A 642 -5.26 18.74 34.61
C ASN A 642 -4.78 17.59 33.70
N GLY A 643 -3.47 17.34 33.63
CA GLY A 643 -2.88 16.21 32.87
C GLY A 643 -2.68 16.45 31.36
N GLY A 644 -3.15 17.58 30.80
CA GLY A 644 -2.95 17.94 29.39
C GLY A 644 -1.60 18.61 29.08
N PRO A 645 -1.19 18.74 27.81
CA PRO A 645 0.04 19.42 27.42
C PRO A 645 0.01 20.92 27.76
N PRO A 646 1.14 21.54 28.12
CA PRO A 646 1.21 22.95 28.52
C PRO A 646 1.34 23.91 27.32
N PHE A 647 1.00 23.43 26.13
CA PHE A 647 0.98 24.14 24.86
C PHE A 647 -0.06 23.52 23.94
N GLU A 648 -0.50 24.29 22.95
CA GLU A 648 -1.43 23.87 21.92
C GLU A 648 -0.91 24.28 20.54
N GLU A 649 -1.39 23.58 19.50
CA GLU A 649 -1.17 24.01 18.13
C GLU A 649 -2.07 25.22 17.84
N SER A 650 -1.49 26.29 17.33
CA SER A 650 -2.20 27.51 16.98
C SER A 650 -1.73 28.03 15.62
N TYR A 651 -2.56 28.84 14.98
CA TYR A 651 -2.16 29.54 13.76
C TYR A 651 -1.51 30.86 14.13
N ILE A 652 -0.24 31.02 13.80
CA ILE A 652 0.56 32.19 14.12
C ILE A 652 0.54 33.13 12.93
N LEU A 653 0.09 34.37 13.17
CA LEU A 653 -0.01 35.40 12.14
C LEU A 653 1.33 35.55 11.42
N ASP A 654 1.30 35.59 10.08
CA ASP A 654 2.45 35.69 9.18
C ASP A 654 3.42 34.49 9.15
N LYS A 655 3.25 33.48 10.03
CA LYS A 655 4.12 32.30 10.11
C LYS A 655 3.42 30.96 9.85
N GLY A 656 2.10 30.94 9.93
CA GLY A 656 1.31 29.72 9.74
C GLY A 656 1.18 28.89 11.02
N PRO A 657 0.88 27.58 10.92
CA PRO A 657 0.72 26.70 12.07
C PRO A 657 2.00 26.59 12.92
N GLY A 658 1.87 26.75 14.23
CA GLY A 658 2.95 26.64 15.21
C GLY A 658 2.45 26.24 16.59
N LEU A 659 3.33 26.27 17.60
CA LEU A 659 2.98 25.93 18.99
C LEU A 659 2.89 27.18 19.87
N THR A 660 1.88 27.27 20.72
CA THR A 660 1.70 28.36 21.68
C THR A 660 1.50 27.81 23.09
N ALA A 661 2.17 28.41 24.08
CA ALA A 661 2.04 27.98 25.47
C ALA A 661 0.63 28.24 26.01
N THR A 662 -0.03 27.25 26.60
CA THR A 662 -1.36 27.40 27.23
C THR A 662 -1.25 27.77 28.71
N THR A 663 -0.07 27.54 29.31
CA THR A 663 0.24 27.89 30.69
C THR A 663 1.64 28.52 30.78
N GLN A 664 1.98 29.06 31.95
CA GLN A 664 3.28 29.65 32.16
C GLN A 664 4.36 28.56 32.27
N LEU A 665 5.36 28.62 31.40
CA LEU A 665 6.48 27.69 31.38
C LEU A 665 7.72 28.30 32.03
N ARG A 666 8.35 27.54 32.94
CA ARG A 666 9.58 27.95 33.63
C ARG A 666 10.80 27.41 32.89
N ARG A 667 11.90 28.18 32.92
CA ARG A 667 13.19 27.77 32.35
C ARG A 667 13.64 26.43 32.91
N GLY A 668 14.20 25.59 32.04
CA GLY A 668 14.69 24.25 32.39
C GLY A 668 13.60 23.17 32.43
N LYS A 669 12.32 23.53 32.23
CA LYS A 669 11.24 22.54 32.13
C LYS A 669 11.38 21.77 30.80
N PRO A 670 11.49 20.43 30.81
CA PRO A 670 11.42 19.63 29.59
C PRO A 670 10.04 19.79 28.93
N LEU A 671 9.95 19.78 27.60
CA LEU A 671 8.67 19.97 26.89
C LEU A 671 8.25 18.71 26.15
N MET A 672 9.08 18.27 25.21
CA MET A 672 8.82 17.07 24.43
C MET A 672 10.10 16.39 24.00
N GLN A 673 9.99 15.09 23.78
CA GLN A 673 10.95 14.22 23.16
C GLN A 673 10.36 13.72 21.84
N ALA A 674 11.17 13.60 20.79
CA ALA A 674 10.78 13.09 19.48
C ALA A 674 11.76 12.02 18.99
N ALA A 675 11.23 10.97 18.36
CA ALA A 675 11.99 9.88 17.77
C ALA A 675 12.36 10.19 16.30
N PRO A 676 13.52 9.71 15.81
CA PRO A 676 13.89 9.87 14.41
C PRO A 676 13.08 8.91 13.54
N VAL A 677 12.55 9.39 12.41
CA VAL A 677 11.73 8.56 11.51
C VAL A 677 12.39 8.27 10.17
N LEU A 678 13.24 9.18 9.69
CA LEU A 678 13.94 9.03 8.41
C LEU A 678 15.39 9.49 8.57
N MET A 679 16.33 8.62 8.20
CA MET A 679 17.75 8.96 8.13
C MET A 679 18.28 8.71 6.71
N VAL A 680 19.01 9.67 6.16
CA VAL A 680 19.56 9.59 4.81
C VAL A 680 21.04 9.90 4.84
N HIS A 681 21.86 9.00 4.30
CA HIS A 681 23.30 9.20 4.20
C HIS A 681 23.59 10.52 3.48
N LYS A 682 24.46 11.36 4.06
CA LYS A 682 24.71 12.73 3.58
C LYS A 682 25.12 12.77 2.10
N ASP A 683 26.08 11.92 1.72
CA ASP A 683 26.57 11.82 0.34
C ASP A 683 25.51 11.34 -0.68
N PHE A 684 24.36 10.80 -0.25
CA PHE A 684 23.28 10.39 -1.17
C PHE A 684 22.87 11.53 -2.10
N PHE A 685 22.79 12.75 -1.58
CA PHE A 685 22.37 13.92 -2.34
C PHE A 685 23.40 14.38 -3.37
N ALA A 686 24.69 14.07 -3.13
CA ALA A 686 25.78 14.36 -4.06
C ALA A 686 25.96 13.23 -5.09
N ASP A 687 25.93 11.97 -4.65
CA ASP A 687 26.24 10.79 -5.48
C ASP A 687 25.07 10.42 -6.41
N VAL A 688 23.83 10.59 -5.96
CA VAL A 688 22.62 10.35 -6.78
C VAL A 688 22.24 11.65 -7.46
N TRP A 689 22.94 11.97 -8.54
CA TRP A 689 22.85 13.28 -9.19
C TRP A 689 21.49 13.60 -9.84
N ARG A 690 20.66 12.60 -10.19
CA ARG A 690 19.34 12.80 -10.79
C ARG A 690 18.28 13.12 -9.72
N ARG A 691 17.78 14.35 -9.70
CA ARG A 691 16.73 14.80 -8.76
C ARG A 691 15.48 13.92 -8.77
N LYS A 692 14.96 13.57 -9.95
CA LYS A 692 13.79 12.66 -10.07
C LYS A 692 14.04 11.28 -9.44
N GLU A 693 15.29 10.82 -9.45
CA GLU A 693 15.69 9.55 -8.83
C GLU A 693 15.79 9.69 -7.31
N ARG A 694 16.38 10.78 -6.82
CA ARG A 694 16.41 11.11 -5.38
C ARG A 694 15.01 11.26 -4.79
N GLU A 695 14.18 12.09 -5.41
CA GLU A 695 12.81 12.33 -4.96
C GLU A 695 12.02 11.02 -4.94
N LYS A 696 12.10 10.22 -6.01
CA LYS A 696 11.44 8.91 -6.04
C LYS A 696 11.94 7.97 -4.95
N MET A 697 13.24 7.94 -4.65
CA MET A 697 13.78 7.12 -3.58
C MET A 697 13.37 7.59 -2.19
N LEU A 698 13.30 8.90 -1.96
CA LEU A 698 12.86 9.48 -0.70
C LEU A 698 11.36 9.24 -0.47
N GLU A 699 10.54 9.36 -1.51
CA GLU A 699 9.11 9.02 -1.46
C GLU A 699 8.91 7.53 -1.14
N VAL A 700 9.69 6.65 -1.77
CA VAL A 700 9.67 5.22 -1.47
C VAL A 700 10.14 4.95 -0.04
N ALA A 701 11.18 5.65 0.42
CA ALA A 701 11.67 5.54 1.80
C ALA A 701 10.56 5.91 2.81
N VAL A 702 9.93 7.06 2.66
CA VAL A 702 8.79 7.48 3.52
C VAL A 702 7.60 6.53 3.38
N GLY A 703 7.42 5.92 2.21
CA GLY A 703 6.42 4.88 1.96
C GLY A 703 6.54 3.67 2.89
N PHE A 704 7.73 3.34 3.41
CA PHE A 704 7.89 2.24 4.37
C PHE A 704 7.40 2.57 5.78
N LEU A 705 7.25 3.85 6.15
CA LEU A 705 6.83 4.21 7.51
C LEU A 705 5.40 3.76 7.83
N PRO A 706 5.08 3.43 9.09
CA PRO A 706 3.71 3.17 9.55
C PRO A 706 2.78 4.35 9.21
N GLU A 707 1.49 4.08 9.01
CA GLU A 707 0.53 5.06 8.51
C GLU A 707 0.48 6.35 9.34
N LYS A 708 0.46 6.23 10.67
CA LYS A 708 0.47 7.36 11.60
C LYS A 708 1.71 8.25 11.39
N THR A 709 2.90 7.65 11.40
CA THR A 709 4.19 8.35 11.23
C THR A 709 4.34 8.93 9.82
N ARG A 710 3.89 8.20 8.80
CA ARG A 710 3.84 8.69 7.42
C ARG A 710 2.94 9.92 7.30
N GLY A 711 1.79 9.91 7.98
CA GLY A 711 0.87 11.04 8.07
C GLY A 711 1.52 12.28 8.68
N GLU A 712 2.40 12.12 9.67
CA GLU A 712 3.15 13.23 10.27
C GLU A 712 4.18 13.83 9.30
N VAL A 713 4.89 13.00 8.53
CA VAL A 713 5.79 13.46 7.45
C VAL A 713 5.01 14.19 6.35
N GLU A 714 3.85 13.67 5.95
CA GLU A 714 2.98 14.31 4.97
C GLU A 714 2.41 15.64 5.46
N ARG A 715 2.06 15.71 6.75
CA ARG A 715 1.64 16.94 7.40
C ARG A 715 2.75 17.98 7.31
N GLN A 716 4.00 17.64 7.62
CA GLN A 716 5.17 18.53 7.49
C GLN A 716 5.35 19.12 6.06
N ARG A 717 5.03 18.33 5.02
CA ARG A 717 5.06 18.79 3.61
C ARG A 717 4.04 19.90 3.31
N SER A 718 2.94 19.95 4.06
CA SER A 718 1.84 20.90 3.89
C SER A 718 1.97 22.19 4.70
N LEU A 719 2.74 22.21 5.80
CA LEU A 719 2.82 23.35 6.75
C LEU A 719 3.54 24.62 6.20
N GLY A 720 4.07 24.61 4.97
CA GLY A 720 4.94 25.67 4.44
C GLY A 720 4.28 26.73 3.54
N LEU A 721 2.95 26.75 3.43
CA LEU A 721 2.23 27.68 2.55
C LEU A 721 1.71 28.87 3.36
N GLY A 722 2.49 29.96 3.43
CA GLY A 722 2.02 31.23 4.00
C GLY A 722 1.00 31.94 3.08
N PRO A 723 0.07 32.75 3.62
CA PRO A 723 -0.89 33.51 2.83
C PRO A 723 -0.20 34.74 2.22
N GLY A 724 0.44 34.57 1.06
CA GLY A 724 1.30 35.60 0.46
C GLY A 724 1.20 35.77 -1.06
N GLY A 725 0.27 35.12 -1.74
CA GLY A 725 -0.05 35.43 -3.14
C GLY A 725 -0.87 36.72 -3.23
N LYS A 726 -0.21 37.88 -3.09
CA LYS A 726 -0.86 39.20 -3.23
C LYS A 726 -1.58 39.30 -4.59
N LYS A 727 -2.90 39.46 -4.55
CA LYS A 727 -3.64 40.24 -5.55
C LYS A 727 -3.03 41.64 -5.58
N GLY A 728 -2.55 42.07 -6.75
CA GLY A 728 -2.25 43.48 -6.97
C GLY A 728 -3.56 44.27 -6.91
N GLU A 729 -3.64 45.20 -5.96
CA GLU A 729 -4.55 46.34 -6.03
C GLU A 729 -4.09 47.24 -7.18
N GLU A 730 -4.92 47.42 -8.20
CA GLU A 730 -4.93 48.67 -8.98
C GLU A 730 -6.24 49.40 -8.67
N GLY A 731 -6.05 50.67 -8.28
CA GLY A 731 -7.10 51.58 -7.83
C GLY A 731 -8.05 52.01 -8.94
N LYS A 732 -9.21 52.45 -8.49
CA LYS A 732 -10.23 53.15 -9.27
C LYS A 732 -9.67 54.40 -9.95
N ASP A 733 -9.97 54.55 -11.23
CA ASP A 733 -10.42 55.76 -11.94
C ASP A 733 -10.77 55.27 -13.37
N GLY A 734 -12.02 55.31 -13.87
CA GLY A 734 -12.72 56.52 -14.29
C GLY A 734 -12.75 56.60 -15.83
N LYS A 735 -13.91 56.22 -16.44
CA LYS A 735 -14.41 56.65 -17.77
C LYS A 735 -13.59 56.35 -19.04
N ASP A 736 -14.12 55.54 -19.96
CA ASP A 736 -14.92 55.99 -21.12
C ASP A 736 -15.06 54.94 -22.23
N ALA A 737 -16.10 55.18 -23.03
CA ALA A 737 -16.70 54.46 -24.15
C ALA A 737 -15.81 53.74 -25.17
N SER A 738 -16.34 52.62 -25.67
CA SER A 738 -16.67 52.32 -27.09
C SER A 738 -16.13 51.00 -27.64
N GLY A 739 -16.98 50.28 -28.40
CA GLY A 739 -16.51 49.48 -29.55
C GLY A 739 -16.58 47.96 -29.48
N LYS A 740 -17.80 47.42 -29.65
CA LYS A 740 -18.20 46.26 -30.49
C LYS A 740 -17.24 45.09 -30.82
N ASP A 741 -17.83 43.90 -30.60
CA ASP A 741 -17.85 42.67 -31.41
C ASP A 741 -16.59 41.76 -31.51
N ARG A 742 -16.67 40.55 -30.90
CA ARG A 742 -16.95 39.27 -31.63
C ARG A 742 -16.94 38.04 -30.70
N LYS A 743 -17.80 37.08 -31.07
CA LYS A 743 -18.08 35.76 -30.48
C LYS A 743 -16.86 34.81 -30.44
N ALA A 744 -16.74 34.01 -29.37
CA ALA A 744 -16.64 32.53 -29.37
C ALA A 744 -16.61 32.03 -27.90
N GLY A 745 -17.21 30.86 -27.64
CA GLY A 745 -17.59 30.36 -26.31
C GLY A 745 -16.44 30.04 -25.36
N ASN A 746 -16.75 30.04 -24.06
CA ASN A 746 -15.82 29.69 -23.00
C ASN A 746 -16.52 28.78 -21.97
N GLU A 747 -16.07 27.54 -21.89
CA GLU A 747 -16.20 26.66 -20.72
C GLU A 747 -15.21 27.15 -19.66
N ALA A 748 -15.69 27.43 -18.45
CA ALA A 748 -14.83 27.77 -17.31
C ALA A 748 -14.42 26.49 -16.56
N LYS A 749 -13.14 26.13 -16.67
CA LYS A 749 -12.45 25.21 -15.73
C LYS A 749 -11.96 26.01 -14.52
N GLU A 750 -12.37 25.62 -13.32
CA GLU A 750 -11.70 26.00 -12.08
C GLU A 750 -10.41 25.16 -11.92
N THR A 751 -9.26 25.83 -11.80
CA THR A 751 -8.01 25.21 -11.33
C THR A 751 -7.38 26.09 -10.27
N GLY A 752 -7.24 25.55 -9.06
CA GLY A 752 -6.41 26.13 -8.00
C GLY A 752 -5.79 25.00 -7.15
N THR A 753 -4.53 24.65 -7.41
CA THR A 753 -3.73 23.73 -6.57
C THR A 753 -2.43 24.42 -6.16
N GLY A 754 -2.20 24.60 -4.86
CA GLY A 754 -0.89 24.97 -4.31
C GLY A 754 0.03 23.75 -4.19
N THR A 755 1.31 23.89 -4.56
CA THR A 755 2.30 22.80 -4.62
C THR A 755 2.92 22.48 -3.25
N LYS A 756 2.89 21.20 -2.82
CA LYS A 756 3.50 20.70 -1.57
C LYS A 756 5.05 20.70 -1.63
N ARG A 757 5.74 20.80 -0.48
CA ARG A 757 7.21 20.60 -0.38
C ARG A 757 7.60 19.14 -0.64
N SER A 758 8.77 18.92 -1.25
CA SER A 758 9.35 17.58 -1.42
C SER A 758 10.06 17.10 -0.14
N ILE A 759 10.25 15.79 0.01
CA ILE A 759 10.97 15.19 1.15
C ILE A 759 12.44 15.63 1.17
N GLU A 760 13.05 15.78 -0.01
CA GLU A 760 14.39 16.36 -0.17
C GLU A 760 14.44 17.80 0.38
N GLN A 761 13.45 18.63 0.08
CA GLN A 761 13.36 19.98 0.62
C GLN A 761 13.18 19.99 2.15
N ILE A 762 12.44 19.04 2.72
CA ILE A 762 12.27 18.93 4.17
C ILE A 762 13.61 18.59 4.86
N LEU A 763 14.31 17.57 4.35
CA LEU A 763 15.58 17.13 4.92
C LEU A 763 16.68 18.18 4.80
N LEU A 764 16.72 18.92 3.69
CA LEU A 764 17.76 19.93 3.42
C LEU A 764 17.44 21.32 3.97
N ALA A 765 16.16 21.64 4.25
CA ALA A 765 15.80 22.94 4.82
C ALA A 765 16.22 23.09 6.28
N SER A 766 16.40 21.98 7.02
CA SER A 766 16.86 21.98 8.43
C SER A 766 17.52 20.64 8.79
N PRO A 767 18.71 20.34 8.23
CA PRO A 767 19.32 19.02 8.38
C PRO A 767 19.86 18.81 9.80
N PHE A 768 19.24 17.91 10.56
CA PHE A 768 19.89 17.35 11.75
C PHE A 768 20.90 16.30 11.31
N GLU A 769 22.20 16.52 11.60
CA GLU A 769 23.27 15.57 11.25
C GLU A 769 23.61 14.65 12.43
N ILE A 770 23.72 13.35 12.16
CA ILE A 770 24.18 12.33 13.10
C ILE A 770 25.30 11.49 12.46
N ASP A 771 26.33 11.17 13.24
CA ASP A 771 27.39 10.22 12.85
C ASP A 771 27.11 8.85 13.47
N LEU A 772 26.98 7.84 12.62
CA LEU A 772 26.68 6.46 13.04
C LEU A 772 27.92 5.68 13.50
N GLY A 773 29.13 6.21 13.30
CA GLY A 773 30.39 5.51 13.57
C GLY A 773 31.01 5.74 14.96
N SER A 774 30.63 6.80 15.68
CA SER A 774 31.38 7.27 16.86
C SER A 774 30.59 7.32 18.17
N ASN A 775 29.29 6.97 18.19
CA ASN A 775 28.40 7.25 19.34
C ASN A 775 28.49 8.71 19.83
N SER A 776 28.96 9.64 18.98
CA SER A 776 29.28 11.01 19.36
C SER A 776 28.70 12.00 18.37
N TYR A 777 27.98 12.98 18.90
CA TYR A 777 27.46 14.14 18.18
C TYR A 777 28.62 15.10 17.88
N GLN A 778 28.78 15.51 16.62
CA GLN A 778 29.68 16.59 16.21
C GLN A 778 28.89 17.63 15.40
N PRO A 779 28.73 18.87 15.89
CA PRO A 779 28.16 19.95 15.09
C PRO A 779 29.08 20.26 13.90
N VAL A 780 28.49 20.52 12.73
CA VAL A 780 29.26 20.99 11.57
C VAL A 780 29.72 22.43 11.85
N GLY A 781 31.03 22.60 12.07
CA GLY A 781 31.66 23.92 12.19
C GLY A 781 32.71 24.06 13.30
N GLN A 782 33.73 23.19 13.35
CA GLN A 782 35.01 23.48 14.02
C GLN A 782 36.19 22.85 13.27
N GLY A 783 37.00 23.66 12.60
CA GLY A 783 38.46 23.50 12.64
C GLY A 783 38.99 24.59 13.56
N GLN A 784 40.02 24.44 14.38
CA GLN A 784 41.14 23.52 14.40
C GLN A 784 41.60 23.31 15.85
N GLY A 785 42.04 22.10 16.18
CA GLY A 785 42.92 21.81 17.31
C GLY A 785 43.85 20.68 16.88
N GLN A 786 45.13 20.98 16.73
CA GLN A 786 46.16 20.06 16.22
C GLN A 786 46.23 18.77 17.07
N GLY A 787 46.06 17.62 16.40
CA GLY A 787 46.25 16.30 16.98
C GLY A 787 46.16 15.23 15.90
N GLN A 788 47.32 14.81 15.41
CA GLN A 788 47.64 13.63 14.57
C GLN A 788 46.52 13.05 13.68
N ALA A 789 46.66 13.31 12.38
CA ALA A 789 45.90 12.68 11.32
C ALA A 789 46.05 11.15 11.32
N ASN A 790 44.99 10.45 11.72
CA ASN A 790 44.67 9.13 11.19
C ASN A 790 43.66 9.33 10.06
N SER A 791 44.13 9.19 8.82
CA SER A 791 43.39 9.44 7.58
C SER A 791 42.40 8.32 7.23
N GLN A 792 41.42 8.06 8.09
CA GLN A 792 40.38 7.06 7.84
C GLN A 792 39.01 7.37 8.51
N ALA A 793 38.61 8.64 8.57
CA ALA A 793 37.34 9.04 9.20
C ALA A 793 36.63 10.18 8.46
N ASP A 794 35.69 9.89 7.53
CA ASP A 794 34.66 10.86 7.10
C ASP A 794 33.44 10.28 6.31
N HIS A 795 33.06 9.01 6.45
CA HIS A 795 32.05 8.40 5.54
C HIS A 795 30.75 7.86 6.17
N SER A 796 30.36 8.32 7.38
CA SER A 796 29.19 7.78 8.13
C SER A 796 28.13 8.80 8.59
N LYS A 797 28.10 10.01 8.03
CA LYS A 797 27.15 11.08 8.42
C LYS A 797 25.77 10.94 7.74
N HIS A 798 24.70 11.18 8.50
CA HIS A 798 23.31 11.05 8.04
C HIS A 798 22.49 12.28 8.41
N TYR A 799 21.62 12.71 7.49
CA TYR A 799 20.54 13.67 7.73
C TYR A 799 19.34 12.97 8.33
N VAL A 800 18.75 13.55 9.38
CA VAL A 800 17.71 12.92 10.18
C VAL A 800 16.47 13.80 10.24
N ASN A 801 15.28 13.21 10.05
CA ASN A 801 13.99 13.88 10.19
C ASN A 801 13.29 13.49 11.50
N TYR A 802 12.76 14.51 12.19
CA TYR A 802 11.88 14.42 13.36
C TYR A 802 10.59 15.19 13.06
N PRO A 803 9.52 14.55 12.55
CA PRO A 803 8.32 15.25 12.06
C PRO A 803 7.65 16.12 13.13
N SER A 804 7.67 15.66 14.38
CA SER A 804 7.10 16.33 15.55
C SER A 804 7.79 17.66 15.87
N MET A 805 8.97 17.93 15.30
CA MET A 805 9.66 19.22 15.40
C MET A 805 9.22 20.27 14.38
N ALA A 806 8.47 19.87 13.34
CA ALA A 806 8.05 20.77 12.26
C ALA A 806 7.10 21.89 12.72
N LEU A 807 6.50 21.75 13.90
CA LEU A 807 5.58 22.72 14.49
C LEU A 807 6.29 23.82 15.27
N PHE A 808 7.59 23.68 15.57
CA PHE A 808 8.37 24.78 16.12
C PHE A 808 8.81 25.69 14.98
N THR A 809 8.48 26.96 15.10
CA THR A 809 9.00 27.98 14.18
C THR A 809 10.41 28.37 14.59
N HIS A 810 11.20 28.73 13.59
CA HIS A 810 12.54 29.27 13.84
C HIS A 810 12.45 30.69 14.40
N SER A 811 13.26 31.00 15.40
CA SER A 811 13.48 32.35 15.90
C SER A 811 14.94 32.56 16.26
N CYS A 812 15.48 33.71 15.86
CA CYS A 812 16.76 34.21 16.32
C CYS A 812 16.81 34.38 17.85
N ARG A 813 15.67 34.45 18.56
CA ARG A 813 15.60 34.53 20.03
C ARG A 813 14.74 33.40 20.59
N PRO A 814 15.22 32.16 20.54
CA PRO A 814 14.40 31.00 20.86
C PRO A 814 14.05 30.99 22.35
N ASN A 815 12.85 30.54 22.65
CA ASN A 815 12.41 30.29 24.02
C ASN A 815 12.36 28.79 24.36
N VAL A 816 12.61 27.93 23.37
CA VAL A 816 12.82 26.49 23.51
C VAL A 816 14.19 26.11 22.93
N ALA A 817 14.96 25.35 23.70
CA ALA A 817 16.20 24.73 23.25
C ALA A 817 15.94 23.26 22.90
N PHE A 818 16.71 22.67 21.98
CA PHE A 818 16.65 21.24 21.70
C PHE A 818 18.03 20.59 21.81
N HIS A 819 18.13 19.28 21.96
CA HIS A 819 19.36 18.51 21.78
C HIS A 819 19.01 17.08 21.39
N ILE A 820 19.93 16.36 20.75
CA ILE A 820 19.78 14.93 20.46
C ILE A 820 20.60 14.17 21.50
N ASP A 821 19.96 13.27 22.23
CA ASP A 821 20.61 12.48 23.28
C ASP A 821 21.29 11.21 22.74
N GLY A 822 21.94 10.44 23.62
CA GLY A 822 22.63 9.18 23.25
C GLY A 822 21.70 8.07 22.75
N ASN A 823 20.38 8.24 22.83
CA ASN A 823 19.39 7.35 22.22
C ASN A 823 18.90 7.86 20.86
N MET A 824 19.54 8.90 20.32
CA MET A 824 19.11 9.62 19.11
C MET A 824 17.72 10.23 19.24
N ALA A 825 17.23 10.43 20.47
CA ALA A 825 15.96 11.12 20.70
C ALA A 825 16.21 12.63 20.75
N LEU A 826 15.43 13.39 20.00
CA LEU A 826 15.48 14.85 20.04
C LEU A 826 14.62 15.34 21.21
N ARG A 827 15.26 15.98 22.19
CA ARG A 827 14.62 16.52 23.39
C ARG A 827 14.54 18.03 23.33
N THR A 828 13.44 18.60 23.81
CA THR A 828 13.23 20.05 23.90
C THR A 828 13.06 20.50 25.36
N THR A 829 13.58 21.67 25.69
CA THR A 829 13.55 22.23 27.04
C THR A 829 13.37 23.74 26.98
N VAL A 830 12.57 24.29 27.89
CA VAL A 830 12.30 25.73 27.98
C VAL A 830 13.58 26.50 28.26
N ALA A 831 14.05 27.30 27.29
CA ALA A 831 15.29 28.06 27.37
C ALA A 831 15.16 29.33 28.23
N ARG A 832 13.96 29.92 28.29
CA ARG A 832 13.60 31.06 29.15
C ARG A 832 12.13 31.00 29.53
N LYS A 833 11.70 31.76 30.54
CA LYS A 833 10.28 31.87 30.91
C LYS A 833 9.43 32.20 29.67
N VAL A 834 8.32 31.48 29.50
CA VAL A 834 7.33 31.67 28.43
C VAL A 834 5.97 31.92 29.07
N SER A 835 5.28 32.96 28.61
CA SER A 835 3.95 33.32 29.10
C SER A 835 2.85 32.54 28.37
N PRO A 836 1.66 32.31 28.98
CA PRO A 836 0.50 31.81 28.24
C PRO A 836 0.20 32.71 27.03
N GLY A 837 -0.09 32.11 25.88
CA GLY A 837 -0.31 32.81 24.61
C GLY A 837 0.97 33.12 23.82
N GLU A 838 2.16 32.86 24.37
CA GLU A 838 3.43 33.09 23.67
C GLU A 838 3.85 31.88 22.82
N GLU A 839 4.28 32.15 21.59
CA GLU A 839 4.77 31.16 20.62
C GLU A 839 6.03 30.43 21.13
N LEU A 840 6.08 29.10 20.97
CA LEU A 840 7.25 28.29 21.23
C LEU A 840 8.16 28.24 19.99
N THR A 841 9.40 28.70 20.15
CA THR A 841 10.35 28.87 19.05
C THR A 841 11.71 28.24 19.35
N ILE A 842 12.35 27.68 18.32
CA ILE A 842 13.70 27.10 18.38
C ILE A 842 14.68 27.90 17.49
N ALA A 843 15.99 27.76 17.73
CA ALA A 843 17.02 28.29 16.84
C ALA A 843 17.92 27.16 16.35
N TYR A 844 18.37 27.24 15.10
CA TYR A 844 19.31 26.28 14.49
C TYR A 844 20.78 26.50 14.92
N ILE A 845 21.00 27.31 15.96
CA ILE A 845 22.33 27.51 16.57
C ILE A 845 22.53 26.45 17.65
N ASP A 846 23.75 25.93 17.77
CA ASP A 846 24.14 25.00 18.84
C ASP A 846 23.66 25.51 20.23
N PRO A 847 22.64 24.86 20.81
CA PRO A 847 21.99 25.33 22.02
C PRO A 847 22.83 25.07 23.28
N ILE A 848 23.93 24.30 23.16
CA ILE A 848 24.88 24.01 24.24
C ILE A 848 25.81 25.21 24.47
N LYS A 849 25.98 26.11 23.49
CA LYS A 849 26.86 27.28 23.64
C LYS A 849 26.31 28.30 24.64
N PRO A 850 27.14 28.96 25.46
CA PRO A 850 26.68 29.99 26.41
C PRO A 850 25.85 31.10 25.75
N ARG A 851 24.86 31.65 26.48
CA ARG A 851 23.97 32.73 25.99
C ARG A 851 24.72 33.91 25.37
N LYS A 852 25.87 34.28 25.93
CA LYS A 852 26.71 35.39 25.44
C LYS A 852 27.22 35.11 24.04
N GLU A 853 27.74 33.91 23.79
CA GLU A 853 28.22 33.49 22.46
C GLU A 853 27.08 33.37 21.46
N ARG A 854 25.89 32.92 21.88
CA ARG A 854 24.71 32.89 20.99
C ARG A 854 24.25 34.30 20.62
N GLN A 855 24.25 35.25 21.56
CA GLN A 855 23.90 36.64 21.28
C GLN A 855 24.96 37.35 20.40
N GLU A 856 26.24 37.03 20.59
CA GLU A 856 27.31 37.52 19.72
C GLU A 856 27.26 36.91 18.32
N TRP A 857 26.89 35.63 18.18
CA TRP A 857 26.69 35.02 16.88
C TRP A 857 25.48 35.62 16.15
N LEU A 858 24.37 35.82 16.87
CA LEU A 858 23.16 36.43 16.30
C LEU A 858 23.40 37.87 15.83
N SER A 859 24.10 38.70 16.61
CA SER A 859 24.38 40.06 16.17
C SER A 859 25.32 40.10 14.97
N LYS A 860 26.23 39.12 14.86
CA LYS A 860 27.12 38.98 13.70
C LYS A 860 26.35 38.46 12.48
N SER A 861 25.42 37.52 12.66
CA SER A 861 24.57 36.98 11.60
C SER A 861 23.60 38.04 11.07
N ASP A 862 22.89 38.77 11.94
CA ASP A 862 22.02 39.89 11.55
C ASP A 862 22.81 40.95 10.74
N ALA A 863 24.05 41.27 11.17
CA ALA A 863 24.91 42.20 10.45
C ALA A 863 25.34 41.65 9.08
N ARG A 864 25.69 40.36 8.98
CA ARG A 864 26.08 39.70 7.72
C ARG A 864 24.90 39.56 6.76
N LEU A 865 23.69 39.27 7.24
CA LEU A 865 22.47 39.22 6.43
C LEU A 865 22.11 40.60 5.87
N SER A 866 22.20 41.66 6.68
CA SER A 866 22.01 43.03 6.19
C SER A 866 23.08 43.43 5.17
N GLN A 867 24.33 43.02 5.38
CA GLN A 867 25.41 43.23 4.42
C GLN A 867 25.19 42.45 3.10
N LEU A 868 24.67 41.22 3.18
CA LEU A 868 24.32 40.39 2.03
C LEU A 868 23.22 41.03 1.18
N GLU A 869 22.17 41.57 1.79
CA GLU A 869 21.09 42.25 1.06
C GLU A 869 21.61 43.51 0.34
N ASN A 870 22.43 44.31 1.01
CA ASN A 870 23.05 45.49 0.42
C ASN A 870 23.97 45.13 -0.76
N LEU A 871 24.86 44.16 -0.58
CA LEU A 871 25.75 43.69 -1.64
C LEU A 871 24.97 43.10 -2.81
N ARG A 872 23.92 42.32 -2.55
CA ARG A 872 23.07 41.75 -3.60
C ARG A 872 22.38 42.84 -4.42
N SER A 873 21.90 43.90 -3.77
CA SER A 873 21.30 45.05 -4.45
C SER A 873 22.31 45.76 -5.36
N GLU A 874 23.51 46.03 -4.86
CA GLU A 874 24.60 46.65 -5.63
C GLU A 874 25.05 45.77 -6.82
N LEU A 875 25.18 44.46 -6.61
CA LEU A 875 25.57 43.53 -7.66
C LEU A 875 24.50 43.36 -8.75
N ARG A 876 23.21 43.47 -8.42
CA ARG A 876 22.13 43.44 -9.44
C ARG A 876 22.23 44.63 -10.40
N ASN A 877 22.66 45.78 -9.91
CA ASN A 877 22.81 47.01 -10.70
C ASN A 877 24.21 47.17 -11.30
N GLY A 878 25.02 46.11 -11.31
CA GLY A 878 26.42 46.15 -11.70
C GLY A 878 26.73 46.61 -13.13
N HIS A 879 25.72 46.60 -14.01
CA HIS A 879 25.80 47.01 -15.41
C HIS A 879 25.65 48.53 -15.62
N GLU A 880 25.21 49.27 -14.59
CA GLU A 880 24.98 50.72 -14.69
C GLU A 880 26.31 51.50 -14.79
N SER A 881 26.31 52.61 -15.54
CA SER A 881 27.51 53.44 -15.77
C SER A 881 28.12 54.05 -14.50
N HIS A 882 27.37 54.08 -13.39
CA HIS A 882 27.81 54.58 -12.08
C HIS A 882 28.02 53.47 -11.04
N SER A 883 27.94 52.20 -11.46
CA SER A 883 28.17 51.04 -10.60
C SER A 883 29.53 51.10 -9.89
N LYS A 884 29.52 50.85 -8.58
CA LYS A 884 30.73 50.78 -7.75
C LYS A 884 31.22 49.35 -7.52
N VAL A 885 30.68 48.38 -8.25
CA VAL A 885 30.99 46.95 -8.06
C VAL A 885 32.48 46.67 -8.29
N THR A 886 33.10 45.98 -7.34
CA THR A 886 34.50 45.52 -7.44
C THR A 886 34.58 43.99 -7.33
N PRO A 887 35.68 43.36 -7.78
CA PRO A 887 35.93 41.93 -7.56
C PRO A 887 35.84 41.50 -6.10
N GLU A 888 36.26 42.37 -5.19
CA GLU A 888 36.22 42.14 -3.74
C GLU A 888 34.79 42.11 -3.20
N MET A 889 33.90 42.98 -3.71
CA MET A 889 32.48 42.95 -3.36
C MET A 889 31.82 41.63 -3.78
N ILE A 890 32.19 41.09 -4.95
CA ILE A 890 31.67 39.81 -5.45
C ILE A 890 32.15 38.64 -4.56
N GLU A 891 33.45 38.57 -4.25
CA GLU A 891 33.98 37.51 -3.39
C GLU A 891 33.44 37.63 -1.95
N ASN A 892 33.28 38.85 -1.42
CA ASN A 892 32.69 39.08 -0.11
C ASN A 892 31.23 38.62 -0.06
N PHE A 893 30.44 38.91 -1.10
CA PHE A 893 29.08 38.42 -1.22
C PHE A 893 29.00 36.89 -1.21
N LEU A 894 29.88 36.21 -1.95
CA LEU A 894 29.93 34.75 -1.97
C LEU A 894 30.39 34.15 -0.63
N ASN A 895 31.37 34.75 0.02
CA ASN A 895 31.87 34.29 1.31
C ASN A 895 30.82 34.44 2.41
N LEU A 896 30.11 35.57 2.45
CA LEU A 896 29.05 35.81 3.43
C LEU A 896 27.89 34.81 3.30
N LEU A 897 27.55 34.38 2.06
CA LEU A 897 26.55 33.33 1.86
C LEU A 897 27.00 31.99 2.45
N VAL A 898 28.28 31.65 2.34
CA VAL A 898 28.84 30.43 2.93
C VAL A 898 28.91 30.55 4.46
N GLU A 899 29.31 31.70 4.99
CA GLU A 899 29.38 31.93 6.44
C GLU A 899 28.00 31.90 7.13
N GLU A 900 26.95 32.31 6.42
CA GLU A 900 25.56 32.25 6.90
C GLU A 900 24.87 30.90 6.63
N GLY A 901 25.54 29.95 5.95
CA GLY A 901 24.92 28.67 5.60
C GLY A 901 23.75 28.82 4.62
N LEU A 902 23.85 29.75 3.68
CA LEU A 902 22.85 30.03 2.64
C LEU A 902 23.24 29.38 1.30
N GLU A 903 23.78 28.16 1.33
CA GLU A 903 24.28 27.46 0.14
C GLU A 903 23.17 27.22 -0.90
N SER A 904 21.91 27.14 -0.47
CA SER A 904 20.74 27.06 -1.35
C SER A 904 20.55 28.28 -2.25
N LYS A 905 21.24 29.40 -2.00
CA LYS A 905 21.19 30.63 -2.80
C LYS A 905 22.38 30.79 -3.75
N LEU A 906 23.25 29.78 -3.84
CA LEU A 906 24.49 29.86 -4.62
C LEU A 906 24.26 29.90 -6.13
N ALA A 907 23.17 29.35 -6.66
CA ALA A 907 22.89 29.42 -8.09
C ALA A 907 22.74 30.87 -8.57
N GLU A 908 21.84 31.62 -7.93
CA GLU A 908 21.64 33.05 -8.18
C GLU A 908 22.90 33.85 -7.86
N ALA A 909 23.61 33.50 -6.77
CA ALA A 909 24.82 34.21 -6.39
C ALA A 909 25.98 34.02 -7.38
N TYR A 910 26.14 32.80 -7.93
CA TYR A 910 27.12 32.52 -8.96
C TYR A 910 26.74 33.15 -10.29
N GLU A 911 25.46 33.28 -10.60
CA GLU A 911 24.98 34.03 -11.77
C GLU A 911 25.30 35.52 -11.64
N LEU A 912 25.00 36.12 -10.49
CA LEU A 912 25.37 37.50 -10.15
C LEU A 912 26.89 37.70 -10.20
N ALA A 913 27.67 36.76 -9.67
CA ALA A 913 29.13 36.81 -9.75
C ALA A 913 29.62 36.72 -11.20
N ALA A 914 29.11 35.78 -11.99
CA ALA A 914 29.50 35.57 -13.37
C ALA A 914 29.19 36.80 -14.24
N THR A 915 27.99 37.35 -14.11
CA THR A 915 27.55 38.56 -14.84
C THR A 915 28.39 39.78 -14.45
N ASN A 916 28.65 39.99 -13.16
CA ASN A 916 29.47 41.12 -12.68
C ASN A 916 30.95 41.00 -13.06
N TYR A 917 31.54 39.79 -13.00
CA TYR A 917 32.89 39.58 -13.54
C TYR A 917 32.93 39.82 -15.05
N ASN A 918 31.84 39.55 -15.77
CA ASN A 918 31.75 39.85 -17.19
C ASN A 918 31.72 41.37 -17.44
N TYR A 919 30.94 42.15 -16.67
CA TYR A 919 30.93 43.63 -16.75
C TYR A 919 32.32 44.25 -16.48
N LEU A 920 33.06 43.67 -15.54
CA LEU A 920 34.41 44.10 -15.16
C LEU A 920 35.52 43.62 -16.11
N GLY A 921 35.18 42.88 -17.18
CA GLY A 921 36.16 42.36 -18.14
C GLY A 921 37.08 41.26 -17.60
N LYS A 922 36.63 40.50 -16.59
CA LYS A 922 37.39 39.40 -15.95
C LYS A 922 36.95 38.04 -16.50
N ASP A 923 37.24 37.80 -17.77
CA ASP A 923 36.72 36.67 -18.58
C ASP A 923 36.88 35.30 -17.91
N ARG A 924 38.06 35.03 -17.33
CA ARG A 924 38.34 33.74 -16.67
C ARG A 924 37.44 33.50 -15.47
N MET A 925 37.16 34.55 -14.70
CA MET A 925 36.31 34.46 -13.51
C MET A 925 34.83 34.42 -13.90
N ALA A 926 34.44 35.18 -14.91
CA ALA A 926 33.09 35.11 -15.50
C ALA A 926 32.77 33.68 -15.97
N LYS A 927 33.67 33.03 -16.73
CA LYS A 927 33.51 31.63 -17.13
C LYS A 927 33.43 30.67 -15.96
N ARG A 928 34.36 30.79 -15.00
CA ARG A 928 34.40 29.91 -13.82
C ARG A 928 33.10 29.96 -13.02
N TYR A 929 32.57 31.16 -12.79
CA TYR A 929 31.33 31.31 -12.04
C TYR A 929 30.10 31.02 -12.89
N ALA A 930 30.14 31.21 -14.21
CA ALA A 930 29.08 30.75 -15.12
C ALA A 930 28.98 29.22 -15.13
N ASP A 931 30.12 28.50 -15.14
CA ASP A 931 30.14 27.03 -15.01
C ASP A 931 29.54 26.57 -13.68
N LYS A 932 29.88 27.25 -12.59
CA LYS A 932 29.30 26.97 -11.26
C LYS A 932 27.81 27.31 -11.21
N ALA A 933 27.39 28.42 -11.81
CA ALA A 933 25.99 28.81 -11.92
C ALA A 933 25.21 27.77 -12.73
N VAL A 934 25.73 27.30 -13.86
CA VAL A 934 25.12 26.20 -14.64
C VAL A 934 25.02 24.93 -13.81
N GLN A 935 26.05 24.57 -13.05
CA GLN A 935 26.00 23.37 -12.20
C GLN A 935 24.95 23.49 -11.09
N ALA A 936 24.91 24.63 -10.38
CA ALA A 936 23.97 24.89 -9.30
C ALA A 936 22.53 25.08 -9.81
N ALA A 937 22.31 25.92 -10.82
CA ALA A 937 21.01 26.25 -11.39
C ALA A 937 20.39 25.08 -12.18
N ARG A 938 21.19 24.14 -12.74
CA ARG A 938 20.66 22.91 -13.37
C ARG A 938 19.90 22.03 -12.38
N ILE A 939 20.28 22.07 -11.10
CA ILE A 939 19.62 21.33 -10.01
C ILE A 939 18.36 22.07 -9.55
N GLU A 940 18.44 23.40 -9.49
CA GLU A 940 17.38 24.27 -8.93
C GLU A 940 16.25 24.56 -9.94
N TYR A 941 16.58 24.97 -11.17
CA TYR A 941 15.63 25.48 -12.18
C TYR A 941 15.48 24.59 -13.42
N GLY A 942 16.32 23.55 -13.57
CA GLY A 942 16.28 22.61 -14.70
C GLY A 942 17.25 22.95 -15.84
N ARG A 943 17.50 21.99 -16.75
CA ARG A 943 18.56 22.10 -17.77
C ARG A 943 18.30 23.18 -18.83
N ASP A 944 17.03 23.42 -19.13
CA ASP A 944 16.60 24.26 -20.27
C ASP A 944 15.99 25.60 -19.81
N ALA A 945 16.09 25.92 -18.52
CA ALA A 945 15.74 27.23 -17.99
C ALA A 945 16.57 28.33 -18.68
N ASN A 946 15.93 29.46 -18.98
CA ASN A 946 16.55 30.55 -19.74
C ASN A 946 17.87 31.03 -19.12
N ASP A 947 17.93 31.16 -17.79
CA ASP A 947 19.12 31.63 -17.06
C ASP A 947 20.26 30.59 -17.11
N VAL A 948 19.92 29.30 -17.11
CA VAL A 948 20.89 28.19 -17.28
C VAL A 948 21.45 28.14 -18.71
N VAL A 949 20.60 28.39 -19.70
CA VAL A 949 21.02 28.51 -21.11
C VAL A 949 21.92 29.72 -21.29
N ALA A 950 21.55 30.87 -20.71
CA ALA A 950 22.35 32.10 -20.74
C ALA A 950 23.72 31.90 -20.09
N MET A 951 23.80 31.31 -18.89
CA MET A 951 25.08 31.02 -18.24
C MET A 951 25.91 29.97 -19.00
N ARG A 952 25.28 29.00 -19.68
CA ARG A 952 25.99 28.03 -20.53
C ARG A 952 26.64 28.70 -21.74
N ILE A 953 25.95 29.69 -22.33
CA ILE A 953 26.52 30.52 -23.40
C ILE A 953 27.74 31.27 -22.85
N MET A 954 27.64 31.92 -21.68
CA MET A 954 28.77 32.64 -21.07
C MET A 954 29.96 31.73 -20.74
N ALA A 955 29.70 30.52 -20.22
CA ALA A 955 30.72 29.53 -19.91
C ALA A 955 31.50 29.09 -21.17
N GLY A 956 30.80 28.86 -22.29
CA GLY A 956 31.41 28.56 -23.59
C GLY A 956 32.19 29.76 -24.15
N ASP A 957 31.51 30.90 -24.30
CA ASP A 957 32.11 32.16 -24.74
C ASP A 957 31.45 33.36 -24.02
N VAL A 958 32.25 34.09 -23.24
CA VAL A 958 31.78 35.26 -22.49
C VAL A 958 31.21 36.34 -23.39
N ARG A 959 31.62 36.39 -24.67
CA ARG A 959 31.12 37.33 -25.69
C ARG A 959 29.71 37.03 -26.16
N GLY A 960 29.28 35.78 -26.05
CA GLY A 960 27.94 35.33 -26.46
C GLY A 960 26.84 35.73 -25.48
N HIS A 961 27.20 36.13 -24.25
CA HIS A 961 26.23 36.54 -23.25
C HIS A 961 25.92 38.04 -23.33
N TRP A 962 24.65 38.42 -23.14
CA TRP A 962 24.18 39.81 -23.24
C TRP A 962 24.98 40.78 -22.35
N SER A 963 25.46 40.32 -21.19
CA SER A 963 26.25 41.13 -20.26
C SER A 963 27.60 41.59 -20.82
N PHE A 964 28.13 40.96 -21.88
CA PHE A 964 29.36 41.42 -22.54
C PHE A 964 29.19 42.79 -23.20
N GLY A 965 27.99 43.09 -23.71
CA GLY A 965 27.67 44.38 -24.34
C GLY A 965 27.68 45.56 -23.36
N PHE A 966 27.57 45.28 -22.06
CA PHE A 966 27.61 46.25 -20.97
C PHE A 966 28.97 46.30 -20.27
N ARG A 967 30.01 45.67 -20.84
CA ARG A 967 31.38 45.82 -20.34
C ARG A 967 31.70 47.30 -20.26
N SER A 968 32.28 47.71 -19.13
CA SER A 968 32.90 49.01 -19.01
C SER A 968 34.00 49.11 -20.08
N LYS A 969 33.68 49.66 -21.26
CA LYS A 969 34.69 50.13 -22.20
C LYS A 969 35.51 51.10 -21.38
N GLY A 970 36.76 50.71 -21.06
CA GLY A 970 37.68 51.60 -20.38
C GLY A 970 37.59 52.98 -21.02
N LYS A 971 37.52 54.01 -20.19
CA LYS A 971 37.66 55.42 -20.57
C LYS A 971 38.62 55.53 -21.77
N GLY A 972 38.09 55.68 -22.99
CA GLY A 972 38.91 55.74 -24.20
C GLY A 972 38.38 54.98 -25.43
N ARG A 973 37.39 55.61 -26.09
CA ARG A 973 37.06 55.58 -27.53
C ARG A 973 36.38 54.35 -28.17
N GLY A 974 35.32 54.68 -28.91
CA GLY A 974 34.84 54.04 -30.14
C GLY A 974 33.82 52.95 -29.92
#